data_AF-A0A7Y5J2X7-F1
#
_entry.id   AF-A0A7Y5J2X7-F1
#
_cell.length_a   1.000
_cell.length_b   1.000
_cell.length_c   1.000
_cell.angle_alpha   90.00
_cell.angle_beta   90.00
_cell.angle_gamma   90.00
#
_symmetry.space_group_name_H-M   'P 1'
#
loop_
_entity.id
_entity.type
_entity.pdbx_description
1 polymer ?
#
loop_
_entity_poly.entity_id
_entity_poly.type
_entity_poly.pdbx_seq_one_letter_code
_entity_poly.pdbx_strand_id
1 'polypeptide(L)'
;MAIDCFAPPLRSRYLILKWPQVHRKLLALLFFFTSFQIVIFNPLNAQMQACGTPGSDGLGLDPLGGCDADRMRALPATGCNNYERYSPLVPEYTPVKIIRLVVHVVQRDAGDPQGPRNFENNGTGLYWINAMLERMKLHYQQIPATTPQSVACPTPNIIDSRIRFHVENILFHQNTTHWNVTSGEASSCSIFSDLVQNNPLIPTEQKDNAMHVFLVHSDWLTGDSGFSPGIGILNEKFVVIDSYFNNTIENPIPNLDDAPVLAAINLGHELAHAFGLDHAFGTDYCCDTDNPGSKNLMKYFPLHGTALTQCQLARMHFVLESGNNCSTQNQCSDTWKTVITDYCNKDESYDIRIQAGSQVVWEVNKKLTTDVIVESGAQLTIRCRIGLPDQANIIVERGARLIVDGGTITHNKSMWPRCKPDGQWGSILVAGNTAVPHEMAMRNETYIQNANGPGIVIMRNATIEYGRLAVYTSSEGIPWPTSDQYWGGFVYAENTTFRNNHRSAAFMKFDHTNFSAFVDCEFIDEDGSANFGVTNWACNGLLFDKCKFVGLNGTGIIAYDAGITVLSSDFEKNNYGIEAYATFPLGTHLQIGTDDPASANSFIENYVAIYGNAANRLFVKRNQFTENTFGVALHGESQYEVSSNTFSQSTAAIHLVQTGQKFNRVNCNTHQDVFGMYITGGNRGLEFVRQDFSTYYDVVLINEGADPGRLTNQGVSGRAIWNYFSDHSANVGNI
;
A
#
# COMPACT_ATOMS: atom_id res chain seq x y z
N MET A 1 17.51 51.20 8.36
CA MET A 1 18.19 49.94 8.74
C MET A 1 18.49 49.20 7.45
N ALA A 2 19.76 49.19 7.06
CA ALA A 2 20.24 48.49 5.87
C ALA A 2 20.43 47.00 6.22
N ILE A 3 19.86 46.11 5.42
CA ILE A 3 20.16 44.68 5.48
C ILE A 3 21.30 44.47 4.48
N ASP A 4 22.49 44.23 5.00
CA ASP A 4 23.69 43.90 4.23
C ASP A 4 23.52 42.52 3.58
N CYS A 5 23.80 42.44 2.28
CA CYS A 5 24.02 41.18 1.59
C CYS A 5 25.34 40.60 2.12
N PHE A 6 25.28 39.50 2.87
CA PHE A 6 26.46 38.90 3.46
C PHE A 6 27.40 38.32 2.40
N ALA A 7 28.67 38.72 2.48
CA ALA A 7 29.76 38.21 1.67
C ALA A 7 30.05 36.71 1.96
N PRO A 8 30.46 35.91 0.95
CA PRO A 8 30.92 34.54 1.17
C PRO A 8 32.31 34.49 1.85
N PRO A 9 32.71 33.35 2.46
CA PRO A 9 33.97 33.25 3.17
C PRO A 9 35.18 33.35 2.21
N LEU A 10 36.23 34.04 2.69
CA LEU A 10 37.50 34.28 2.01
C LEU A 10 38.12 33.00 1.42
N ARG A 11 38.26 32.93 0.08
CA ARG A 11 39.05 31.88 -0.60
C ARG A 11 40.55 32.16 -0.48
N SER A 12 41.32 31.18 0.01
CA SER A 12 42.78 31.14 -0.11
C SER A 12 43.16 30.90 -1.58
N ARG A 13 44.09 31.71 -2.10
CA ARG A 13 44.65 31.55 -3.45
C ARG A 13 45.54 30.31 -3.51
N TYR A 14 45.17 29.34 -4.35
CA TYR A 14 46.15 28.44 -4.97
C TYR A 14 46.13 28.64 -6.48
N LEU A 15 47.32 28.96 -7.00
CA LEU A 15 47.66 29.09 -8.41
C LEU A 15 47.83 27.68 -8.98
N ILE A 16 47.06 27.30 -10.00
CA ILE A 16 47.44 26.20 -10.91
C ILE A 16 47.29 26.70 -12.34
N LEU A 17 48.39 26.55 -13.09
CA LEU A 17 48.61 27.01 -14.45
C LEU A 17 47.65 26.35 -15.46
N LYS A 18 47.19 27.15 -16.42
CA LYS A 18 46.50 26.75 -17.66
C LYS A 18 47.29 25.71 -18.44
N TRP A 19 46.64 24.94 -19.32
CA TRP A 19 46.86 24.93 -20.80
C TRP A 19 45.66 24.22 -21.48
N PRO A 20 45.34 24.50 -22.76
CA PRO A 20 43.98 24.42 -23.31
C PRO A 20 43.77 23.28 -24.33
N GLN A 21 42.56 22.75 -24.45
CA GLN A 21 42.10 22.18 -25.73
C GLN A 21 40.62 22.49 -26.01
N VAL A 22 40.46 23.17 -27.14
CA VAL A 22 39.24 23.47 -27.89
C VAL A 22 38.74 22.18 -28.53
N HIS A 23 37.43 21.88 -28.51
CA HIS A 23 36.64 21.52 -29.70
C HIS A 23 35.12 21.38 -29.44
N ARG A 24 34.38 21.75 -30.49
CA ARG A 24 32.92 21.90 -30.66
C ARG A 24 32.16 20.56 -30.67
N LYS A 25 30.86 20.55 -30.29
CA LYS A 25 29.70 20.53 -31.23
C LYS A 25 28.36 20.19 -30.55
N LEU A 26 27.32 20.87 -31.04
CA LEU A 26 25.90 20.50 -31.01
C LEU A 26 25.56 19.38 -32.03
N LEU A 27 24.51 18.61 -31.69
CA LEU A 27 23.47 17.95 -32.52
C LEU A 27 23.74 16.62 -33.29
N ALA A 28 22.97 15.60 -32.85
CA ALA A 28 22.06 14.71 -33.61
C ALA A 28 22.53 13.40 -34.31
N LEU A 29 21.81 12.33 -33.91
CA LEU A 29 21.40 11.06 -34.57
C LEU A 29 22.39 9.89 -34.81
N LEU A 30 21.93 8.72 -34.28
CA LEU A 30 21.86 7.38 -34.88
C LEU A 30 23.01 6.33 -34.77
N PHE A 31 22.57 5.14 -34.30
CA PHE A 31 23.01 3.75 -34.54
C PHE A 31 24.15 3.07 -33.74
N PHE A 32 23.69 2.17 -32.85
CA PHE A 32 24.06 0.74 -32.61
C PHE A 32 25.43 0.28 -32.08
N PHE A 33 25.32 -0.45 -30.95
CA PHE A 33 26.06 -1.62 -30.46
C PHE A 33 27.59 -1.60 -30.43
N THR A 34 28.15 -1.70 -29.22
CA THR A 34 28.86 -2.92 -28.76
C THR A 34 29.14 -2.85 -27.25
N SER A 35 28.55 -3.82 -26.54
CA SER A 35 29.13 -4.60 -25.44
C SER A 35 30.39 -4.04 -24.74
N PHE A 36 30.24 -3.68 -23.46
CA PHE A 36 31.25 -3.99 -22.44
C PHE A 36 30.59 -4.19 -21.08
N GLN A 37 30.96 -5.32 -20.46
CA GLN A 37 30.55 -5.73 -19.14
C GLN A 37 30.98 -4.69 -18.09
N ILE A 38 30.05 -4.24 -17.27
CA ILE A 38 30.35 -3.65 -15.97
C ILE A 38 29.70 -4.50 -14.90
N VAL A 39 30.56 -4.89 -13.97
CA VAL A 39 30.33 -5.64 -12.75
C VAL A 39 29.31 -4.91 -11.88
N ILE A 40 28.24 -5.63 -11.56
CA ILE A 40 27.18 -5.25 -10.63
C ILE A 40 27.77 -5.12 -9.23
N PHE A 41 27.60 -3.96 -8.59
CA PHE A 41 27.58 -3.85 -7.13
C PHE A 41 26.16 -3.46 -6.71
N ASN A 42 25.33 -4.49 -6.46
CA ASN A 42 24.08 -4.37 -5.73
C ASN A 42 24.40 -4.45 -4.22
N PRO A 43 23.97 -3.49 -3.39
CA PRO A 43 23.82 -3.70 -1.97
C PRO A 43 22.31 -3.76 -1.68
N LEU A 44 21.68 -4.93 -1.81
CA LEU A 44 20.33 -5.21 -1.30
C LEU A 44 20.06 -6.71 -1.40
N ASN A 45 20.71 -7.48 -0.52
CA ASN A 45 20.23 -8.80 -0.12
C ASN A 45 19.66 -8.65 1.29
N ALA A 46 18.37 -8.34 1.37
CA ALA A 46 17.59 -8.70 2.54
C ALA A 46 17.51 -10.23 2.59
N GLN A 47 17.74 -10.77 3.78
CA GLN A 47 17.98 -12.18 4.05
C GLN A 47 16.78 -13.07 3.64
N MET A 48 16.89 -13.75 2.49
CA MET A 48 16.30 -15.08 2.36
C MET A 48 17.23 -16.05 3.08
N GLN A 49 16.98 -16.25 4.37
CA GLN A 49 17.64 -17.29 5.13
C GLN A 49 17.04 -18.63 4.68
N ALA A 50 17.77 -19.35 3.84
CA ALA A 50 17.50 -20.75 3.57
C ALA A 50 17.37 -21.50 4.91
N CYS A 51 16.26 -22.22 5.09
CA CYS A 51 16.01 -23.05 6.27
C CYS A 51 17.22 -23.96 6.49
N GLY A 52 17.97 -23.67 7.55
CA GLY A 52 19.02 -24.54 8.02
C GLY A 52 18.39 -25.82 8.54
N THR A 53 18.96 -26.95 8.13
CA THR A 53 18.73 -28.26 8.74
C THR A 53 19.05 -28.18 10.25
N PRO A 54 18.10 -28.49 11.16
CA PRO A 54 18.41 -28.62 12.57
C PRO A 54 19.13 -29.94 12.86
N GLY A 55 20.08 -29.89 13.78
CA GLY A 55 20.84 -31.02 14.26
C GLY A 55 19.96 -32.07 14.93
N SER A 56 20.46 -33.30 14.84
CA SER A 56 19.93 -34.52 15.44
C SER A 56 20.03 -34.47 16.97
N ASP A 57 18.92 -34.20 17.64
CA ASP A 57 18.76 -34.51 19.06
C ASP A 57 17.85 -35.75 19.17
N GLY A 58 18.44 -36.84 19.65
CA GLY A 58 17.96 -38.18 19.39
C GLY A 58 16.62 -38.52 20.03
N LEU A 59 15.65 -38.85 19.18
CA LEU A 59 14.70 -39.94 19.35
C LEU A 59 14.65 -40.70 18.01
N GLY A 60 14.66 -42.03 18.06
CA GLY A 60 14.99 -42.91 16.94
C GLY A 60 14.22 -42.61 15.65
N LEU A 61 14.97 -42.46 14.56
CA LEU A 61 14.45 -42.35 13.20
C LEU A 61 13.76 -43.65 12.80
N ASP A 62 12.45 -43.58 12.56
CA ASP A 62 11.70 -44.59 11.82
C ASP A 62 12.07 -44.46 10.32
N PRO A 63 12.42 -45.53 9.58
CA PRO A 63 12.86 -45.42 8.18
C PRO A 63 11.75 -45.06 7.19
N LEU A 64 10.50 -44.90 7.65
CA LEU A 64 9.37 -44.39 6.87
C LEU A 64 9.08 -42.96 7.33
N GLY A 65 9.74 -41.97 6.70
CA GLY A 65 9.61 -40.55 7.05
C GLY A 65 8.15 -40.09 7.12
N GLY A 66 7.65 -39.91 8.34
CA GLY A 66 6.37 -39.24 8.60
C GLY A 66 6.49 -37.74 8.36
N CYS A 67 5.35 -37.06 8.14
CA CYS A 67 5.30 -35.60 8.08
C CYS A 67 5.53 -34.92 9.44
N ASP A 68 5.77 -35.69 10.52
CA ASP A 68 5.86 -35.17 11.89
C ASP A 68 7.29 -34.73 12.23
N ALA A 69 7.57 -33.47 11.91
CA ALA A 69 8.58 -32.66 12.59
C ALA A 69 8.12 -31.19 12.54
N ASP A 70 8.14 -30.51 13.69
CA ASP A 70 7.98 -29.06 13.86
C ASP A 70 6.62 -28.43 13.45
N ARG A 71 5.57 -28.69 14.25
CA ARG A 71 4.27 -28.00 14.13
C ARG A 71 4.36 -26.53 14.57
N MET A 72 3.73 -25.64 13.79
CA MET A 72 3.65 -24.20 14.07
C MET A 72 2.69 -23.93 15.24
N ARG A 73 3.20 -24.05 16.48
CA ARG A 73 2.39 -24.01 17.70
C ARG A 73 2.18 -22.60 18.28
N ALA A 74 3.27 -21.84 18.46
CA ALA A 74 3.24 -20.52 19.09
C ALA A 74 3.21 -19.38 18.05
N LEU A 75 2.05 -18.74 17.90
CA LEU A 75 1.85 -17.58 17.01
C LEU A 75 2.31 -16.27 17.66
N PRO A 76 2.71 -15.25 16.88
CA PRO A 76 3.11 -13.95 17.44
C PRO A 76 1.93 -13.23 18.08
N ALA A 77 2.12 -12.65 19.27
CA ALA A 77 1.09 -11.96 20.04
C ALA A 77 1.35 -10.44 20.19
N THR A 78 2.13 -9.85 19.28
CA THR A 78 2.56 -8.45 19.37
C THR A 78 2.59 -7.76 18.01
N GLY A 79 2.37 -6.45 17.98
CA GLY A 79 2.40 -5.64 16.76
C GLY A 79 1.34 -6.07 15.74
N CYS A 80 1.60 -5.80 14.45
CA CYS A 80 0.68 -6.15 13.37
C CYS A 80 0.51 -7.65 13.14
N ASN A 81 1.38 -8.47 13.73
CA ASN A 81 1.33 -9.92 13.64
C ASN A 81 0.66 -10.52 14.88
N ASN A 82 0.04 -9.73 15.76
CA ASN A 82 -0.69 -10.26 16.90
C ASN A 82 -1.91 -11.07 16.43
N TYR A 83 -1.79 -12.41 16.45
CA TYR A 83 -2.84 -13.30 15.97
C TYR A 83 -4.17 -13.11 16.72
N GLU A 84 -4.14 -12.73 18.01
CA GLU A 84 -5.34 -12.56 18.84
C GLU A 84 -6.29 -11.48 18.30
N ARG A 85 -5.75 -10.54 17.50
CA ARG A 85 -6.50 -9.45 16.87
C ARG A 85 -7.12 -9.82 15.52
N TYR A 86 -6.84 -11.01 14.99
CA TYR A 86 -7.36 -11.48 13.69
C TYR A 86 -8.77 -12.09 13.78
N SER A 87 -9.31 -12.29 14.98
CA SER A 87 -10.64 -12.86 15.17
C SER A 87 -11.73 -11.99 14.48
N PRO A 88 -12.72 -12.58 13.80
CA PRO A 88 -13.81 -11.85 13.15
C PRO A 88 -14.88 -11.39 14.16
N LEU A 89 -14.47 -10.65 15.21
CA LEU A 89 -15.36 -10.13 16.25
C LEU A 89 -16.48 -9.24 15.71
N VAL A 90 -16.15 -8.46 14.70
CA VAL A 90 -17.09 -7.67 13.91
C VAL A 90 -17.05 -8.22 12.49
N PRO A 91 -17.92 -9.21 12.16
CA PRO A 91 -17.95 -9.89 10.87
C PRO A 91 -17.98 -8.94 9.67
N GLU A 92 -18.67 -7.80 9.81
CA GLU A 92 -18.85 -6.77 8.78
C GLU A 92 -17.54 -6.06 8.41
N TYR A 93 -16.52 -6.11 9.29
CA TYR A 93 -15.19 -5.51 9.06
C TYR A 93 -14.14 -6.53 8.63
N THR A 94 -14.56 -7.78 8.40
CA THR A 94 -13.68 -8.89 8.07
C THR A 94 -14.12 -9.54 6.76
N PRO A 95 -13.32 -9.45 5.69
CA PRO A 95 -13.61 -10.11 4.42
C PRO A 95 -13.78 -11.63 4.57
N VAL A 96 -14.62 -12.23 3.72
CA VAL A 96 -14.78 -13.68 3.68
C VAL A 96 -13.54 -14.34 3.06
N LYS A 97 -13.05 -15.40 3.69
CA LYS A 97 -12.01 -16.29 3.15
C LYS A 97 -12.67 -17.53 2.55
N ILE A 98 -12.56 -17.72 1.24
CA ILE A 98 -13.13 -18.88 0.54
C ILE A 98 -12.00 -19.88 0.26
N ILE A 99 -12.06 -21.06 0.87
CA ILE A 99 -11.09 -22.14 0.72
C ILE A 99 -11.47 -23.03 -0.48
N ARG A 100 -10.53 -23.23 -1.41
CA ARG A 100 -10.67 -24.21 -2.51
C ARG A 100 -10.52 -25.62 -1.96
N LEU A 101 -11.50 -26.47 -2.23
CA LEU A 101 -11.46 -27.89 -1.89
C LEU A 101 -11.36 -28.75 -3.15
N VAL A 102 -10.50 -29.77 -3.12
CA VAL A 102 -10.52 -30.89 -4.06
C VAL A 102 -10.74 -32.16 -3.26
N VAL A 103 -11.80 -32.90 -3.56
CA VAL A 103 -12.17 -34.12 -2.84
C VAL A 103 -11.66 -35.33 -3.61
N HIS A 104 -11.02 -36.26 -2.90
CA HIS A 104 -10.43 -37.49 -3.42
C HIS A 104 -11.11 -38.68 -2.75
N VAL A 105 -11.83 -39.49 -3.53
CA VAL A 105 -12.41 -40.75 -3.06
C VAL A 105 -11.51 -41.88 -3.51
N VAL A 106 -10.91 -42.61 -2.56
CA VAL A 106 -9.95 -43.68 -2.88
C VAL A 106 -10.63 -45.03 -2.76
N GLN A 107 -10.68 -45.76 -3.86
CA GLN A 107 -11.34 -47.05 -4.01
C GLN A 107 -10.31 -48.13 -4.33
N ARG A 108 -10.67 -49.40 -4.13
CA ARG A 108 -9.92 -50.53 -4.68
C ARG A 108 -9.93 -50.51 -6.20
N ASP A 109 -8.94 -51.16 -6.82
CA ASP A 109 -8.79 -51.22 -8.27
C ASP A 109 -9.93 -52.02 -8.94
N ALA A 110 -10.20 -51.66 -10.19
CA ALA A 110 -11.21 -52.32 -11.00
C ALA A 110 -10.85 -53.80 -11.19
N GLY A 111 -11.76 -54.69 -10.78
CA GLY A 111 -11.56 -56.14 -10.84
C GLY A 111 -11.09 -56.78 -9.53
N ASP A 112 -10.95 -56.01 -8.44
CA ASP A 112 -10.82 -56.60 -7.11
C ASP A 112 -12.03 -57.52 -6.81
N PRO A 113 -11.82 -58.76 -6.32
CA PRO A 113 -12.90 -59.71 -6.03
C PRO A 113 -13.96 -59.20 -5.03
N GLN A 114 -13.61 -58.20 -4.23
CA GLN A 114 -14.49 -57.59 -3.23
C GLN A 114 -15.20 -56.32 -3.76
N GLY A 115 -14.95 -55.93 -5.02
CA GLY A 115 -15.49 -54.72 -5.65
C GLY A 115 -14.77 -53.43 -5.23
N PRO A 116 -15.12 -52.28 -5.83
CA PRO A 116 -14.62 -50.98 -5.40
C PRO A 116 -15.20 -50.65 -4.01
N ARG A 117 -14.47 -51.01 -2.95
CA ARG A 117 -14.88 -50.76 -1.56
C ARG A 117 -14.64 -49.30 -1.13
N ASN A 118 -15.45 -48.37 -1.61
CA ASN A 118 -15.67 -47.00 -1.08
C ASN A 118 -16.85 -46.34 -1.84
N PHE A 119 -17.22 -45.10 -1.53
CA PHE A 119 -18.24 -44.34 -2.26
C PHE A 119 -17.97 -44.33 -3.77
N GLU A 120 -18.99 -44.64 -4.56
CA GLU A 120 -18.88 -44.69 -6.02
C GLU A 120 -19.31 -43.38 -6.66
N ASN A 121 -18.83 -43.15 -7.89
CA ASN A 121 -19.25 -42.05 -8.75
C ASN A 121 -20.64 -42.31 -9.36
N ASN A 122 -21.63 -42.44 -8.48
CA ASN A 122 -23.03 -42.67 -8.80
C ASN A 122 -23.92 -41.73 -7.97
N GLY A 123 -25.22 -41.74 -8.22
CA GLY A 123 -26.16 -40.83 -7.54
C GLY A 123 -26.13 -40.94 -6.00
N THR A 124 -25.99 -42.15 -5.46
CA THR A 124 -25.98 -42.40 -4.02
C THR A 124 -24.68 -41.95 -3.37
N GLY A 125 -23.52 -42.30 -3.95
CA GLY A 125 -22.22 -41.89 -3.42
C GLY A 125 -22.03 -40.38 -3.48
N LEU A 126 -22.37 -39.75 -4.62
CA LEU A 126 -22.32 -38.30 -4.75
C LEU A 126 -23.31 -37.60 -3.83
N TYR A 127 -24.51 -38.15 -3.60
CA TYR A 127 -25.44 -37.58 -2.63
C TYR A 127 -24.83 -37.53 -1.24
N TRP A 128 -24.24 -38.64 -0.77
CA TRP A 128 -23.63 -38.71 0.56
C TRP A 128 -22.47 -37.73 0.71
N ILE A 129 -21.56 -37.70 -0.27
CA ILE A 129 -20.39 -36.81 -0.26
C ILE A 129 -20.83 -35.34 -0.23
N ASN A 130 -21.81 -34.97 -1.06
CA ASN A 130 -22.33 -33.61 -1.09
C ASN A 130 -23.08 -33.24 0.20
N ALA A 131 -23.86 -34.18 0.77
CA ALA A 131 -24.55 -33.94 2.04
C ALA A 131 -23.56 -33.66 3.20
N MET A 132 -22.44 -34.39 3.25
CA MET A 132 -21.35 -34.12 4.19
C MET A 132 -20.73 -32.73 3.96
N LEU A 133 -20.37 -32.40 2.71
CA LEU A 133 -19.73 -31.13 2.37
C LEU A 133 -20.64 -29.93 2.67
N GLU A 134 -21.93 -30.00 2.33
CA GLU A 134 -22.89 -28.92 2.62
C GLU A 134 -23.11 -28.72 4.12
N ARG A 135 -23.18 -29.80 4.90
CA ARG A 135 -23.28 -29.71 6.36
C ARG A 135 -22.03 -29.08 6.99
N MET A 136 -20.84 -29.42 6.48
CA MET A 136 -19.58 -28.82 6.94
C MET A 136 -19.52 -27.32 6.59
N LYS A 137 -19.94 -26.95 5.37
CA LYS A 137 -20.03 -25.53 4.96
C LYS A 137 -20.97 -24.74 5.88
N LEU A 138 -22.16 -25.27 6.16
CA LEU A 138 -23.13 -24.64 7.06
C LEU A 138 -22.58 -24.47 8.47
N HIS A 139 -21.84 -25.46 8.97
CA HIS A 139 -21.22 -25.40 10.29
C HIS A 139 -20.28 -24.19 10.44
N TYR A 140 -19.41 -23.93 9.46
CA TYR A 140 -18.54 -22.75 9.47
C TYR A 140 -19.28 -21.43 9.20
N GLN A 141 -20.44 -21.47 8.55
CA GLN A 141 -21.29 -20.29 8.34
C GLN A 141 -22.08 -19.89 9.60
N GLN A 142 -22.38 -20.87 10.47
CA GLN A 142 -23.23 -20.70 11.65
C GLN A 142 -22.66 -21.50 12.82
N ILE A 143 -21.72 -20.89 13.53
CA ILE A 143 -21.08 -21.47 14.69
C ILE A 143 -21.96 -21.21 15.93
N PRO A 144 -22.40 -22.24 16.66
CA PRO A 144 -23.04 -22.07 17.96
C PRO A 144 -22.08 -21.52 19.01
N ALA A 145 -22.63 -20.84 20.02
CA ALA A 145 -21.87 -20.37 21.16
C ALA A 145 -21.17 -21.53 21.89
N THR A 146 -19.89 -21.33 22.23
CA THR A 146 -19.15 -22.25 23.10
C THR A 146 -19.83 -22.30 24.46
N THR A 147 -20.49 -23.41 24.78
CA THR A 147 -21.24 -23.59 26.03
C THR A 147 -20.98 -24.98 26.63
N PRO A 148 -20.78 -25.07 27.97
CA PRO A 148 -20.40 -23.96 28.87
C PRO A 148 -19.07 -23.31 28.45
N GLN A 149 -18.91 -22.02 28.77
CA GLN A 149 -17.69 -21.25 28.48
C GLN A 149 -16.58 -21.54 29.51
N SER A 150 -15.33 -21.22 29.15
CA SER A 150 -14.26 -21.06 30.13
C SER A 150 -14.67 -20.06 31.21
N VAL A 151 -14.41 -20.39 32.47
CA VAL A 151 -14.65 -19.49 33.62
C VAL A 151 -13.54 -18.46 33.74
N ALA A 152 -12.30 -18.84 33.42
CA ALA A 152 -11.12 -17.99 33.55
C ALA A 152 -10.96 -17.02 32.37
N CYS A 153 -11.36 -17.45 31.16
CA CYS A 153 -11.18 -16.71 29.91
C CYS A 153 -12.44 -16.86 29.03
N PRO A 154 -13.56 -16.18 29.36
CA PRO A 154 -14.79 -16.30 28.60
C PRO A 154 -14.64 -15.78 27.16
N THR A 155 -15.27 -16.46 26.20
CA THR A 155 -15.25 -16.08 24.78
C THR A 155 -16.53 -15.35 24.38
N PRO A 156 -16.47 -14.27 23.59
CA PRO A 156 -17.65 -13.72 22.95
C PRO A 156 -18.25 -14.75 21.98
N ASN A 157 -19.56 -14.61 21.71
CA ASN A 157 -20.25 -15.44 20.74
C ASN A 157 -20.02 -14.88 19.33
N ILE A 158 -19.22 -15.59 18.53
CA ILE A 158 -18.96 -15.27 17.12
C ILE A 158 -19.73 -16.29 16.27
N ILE A 159 -20.80 -15.84 15.64
CA ILE A 159 -21.75 -16.72 14.92
C ILE A 159 -21.22 -17.07 13.53
N ASP A 160 -20.50 -16.15 12.87
CA ASP A 160 -19.98 -16.35 11.53
C ASP A 160 -18.45 -16.43 11.56
N SER A 161 -17.90 -17.59 11.16
CA SER A 161 -16.44 -17.76 11.08
C SER A 161 -15.77 -16.88 10.03
N ARG A 162 -16.52 -16.33 9.05
CA ARG A 162 -15.99 -15.69 7.84
C ARG A 162 -15.08 -16.59 6.99
N ILE A 163 -15.09 -17.90 7.23
CA ILE A 163 -14.46 -18.93 6.41
C ILE A 163 -15.55 -19.69 5.64
N ARG A 164 -15.33 -19.92 4.35
CA ARG A 164 -16.24 -20.62 3.43
C ARG A 164 -15.46 -21.62 2.59
N PHE A 165 -16.16 -22.53 1.95
CA PHE A 165 -15.54 -23.58 1.14
C PHE A 165 -16.18 -23.67 -0.23
N HIS A 166 -15.34 -23.70 -1.27
CA HIS A 166 -15.73 -23.94 -2.66
C HIS A 166 -15.15 -25.27 -3.11
N VAL A 167 -16.01 -26.20 -3.52
CA VAL A 167 -15.60 -27.51 -4.02
C VAL A 167 -15.33 -27.39 -5.50
N GLU A 168 -14.05 -27.48 -5.87
CA GLU A 168 -13.59 -27.38 -7.25
C GLU A 168 -13.88 -28.68 -8.00
N ASN A 169 -13.53 -29.82 -7.40
CA ASN A 169 -13.64 -31.14 -8.02
C ASN A 169 -13.90 -32.24 -6.98
N ILE A 170 -14.56 -33.32 -7.42
CA ILE A 170 -14.63 -34.62 -6.74
C ILE A 170 -14.01 -35.66 -7.66
N LEU A 171 -12.88 -36.23 -7.24
CA LEU A 171 -12.05 -37.15 -8.01
C LEU A 171 -12.13 -38.55 -7.40
N PHE A 172 -12.34 -39.56 -8.24
CA PHE A 172 -12.38 -40.95 -7.84
C PHE A 172 -11.10 -41.65 -8.31
N HIS A 173 -10.39 -42.27 -7.37
CA HIS A 173 -9.11 -42.93 -7.60
C HIS A 173 -9.30 -44.43 -7.41
N GLN A 174 -8.87 -45.22 -8.39
CA GLN A 174 -8.73 -46.67 -8.27
C GLN A 174 -7.29 -46.93 -7.83
N ASN A 175 -7.10 -47.24 -6.54
CA ASN A 175 -5.79 -47.48 -5.95
C ASN A 175 -5.90 -48.41 -4.74
N THR A 176 -5.70 -49.72 -4.94
CA THR A 176 -5.72 -50.72 -3.86
C THR A 176 -4.59 -50.58 -2.84
N THR A 177 -3.57 -49.77 -3.10
CA THR A 177 -2.52 -49.50 -2.11
C THR A 177 -2.98 -48.48 -1.08
N HIS A 178 -3.65 -47.42 -1.54
CA HIS A 178 -4.04 -46.26 -0.74
C HIS A 178 -5.52 -46.26 -0.32
N TRP A 179 -6.31 -47.24 -0.74
CA TRP A 179 -7.73 -47.31 -0.42
C TRP A 179 -8.01 -47.45 1.09
N ASN A 180 -7.09 -48.03 1.86
CA ASN A 180 -7.25 -48.29 3.29
C ASN A 180 -6.06 -47.74 4.08
N VAL A 181 -6.35 -46.94 5.10
CA VAL A 181 -5.37 -46.45 6.07
C VAL A 181 -5.11 -47.54 7.11
N THR A 182 -4.00 -48.26 6.96
CA THR A 182 -3.64 -49.41 7.81
C THR A 182 -2.66 -49.08 8.94
N SER A 183 -2.03 -47.89 8.92
CA SER A 183 -1.09 -47.46 9.96
C SER A 183 -0.81 -45.94 9.96
N GLY A 184 -1.54 -45.18 10.78
CA GLY A 184 -1.15 -43.84 11.29
C GLY A 184 -0.73 -42.76 10.27
N GLU A 185 -0.15 -41.67 10.80
CA GLU A 185 0.23 -40.42 10.10
C GLU A 185 1.05 -40.65 8.81
N ALA A 186 1.94 -41.66 8.81
CA ALA A 186 2.80 -41.99 7.66
C ALA A 186 2.01 -42.45 6.42
N SER A 187 0.89 -43.15 6.62
CA SER A 187 0.03 -43.60 5.52
C SER A 187 -0.79 -42.44 4.91
N SER A 188 -1.22 -41.47 5.71
CA SER A 188 -1.92 -40.28 5.21
C SER A 188 -1.03 -39.39 4.35
N CYS A 189 0.24 -39.24 4.72
CA CYS A 189 1.23 -38.47 3.96
C CYS A 189 1.54 -39.07 2.57
N SER A 190 1.66 -40.40 2.48
CA SER A 190 1.94 -41.08 1.21
C SER A 190 0.77 -40.95 0.22
N ILE A 191 -0.47 -40.97 0.71
CA ILE A 191 -1.67 -40.72 -0.10
C ILE A 191 -1.60 -39.36 -0.79
N PHE A 192 -1.29 -38.29 -0.04
CA PHE A 192 -1.18 -36.96 -0.62
C PHE A 192 -0.02 -36.85 -1.62
N SER A 193 1.14 -37.41 -1.26
CA SER A 193 2.30 -37.40 -2.15
C SER A 193 1.99 -38.08 -3.49
N ASP A 194 1.41 -39.28 -3.46
CA ASP A 194 1.19 -40.07 -4.66
C ASP A 194 -0.02 -39.57 -5.48
N LEU A 195 -1.15 -39.26 -4.83
CA LEU A 195 -2.39 -38.92 -5.52
C LEU A 195 -2.48 -37.44 -5.91
N VAL A 196 -1.66 -36.56 -5.35
CA VAL A 196 -1.66 -35.12 -5.65
C VAL A 196 -0.31 -34.65 -6.17
N GLN A 197 0.75 -34.76 -5.37
CA GLN A 197 2.04 -34.14 -5.72
C GLN A 197 2.65 -34.79 -6.96
N ASN A 198 2.73 -36.13 -6.94
CA ASN A 198 3.34 -36.94 -8.00
C ASN A 198 2.35 -37.28 -9.11
N ASN A 199 1.06 -37.01 -8.92
CA ASN A 199 0.03 -37.31 -9.92
C ASN A 199 0.06 -36.28 -11.07
N PRO A 200 0.38 -36.67 -12.31
CA PRO A 200 0.41 -35.75 -13.45
C PRO A 200 -0.98 -35.30 -13.90
N LEU A 201 -2.05 -35.97 -13.46
CA LEU A 201 -3.43 -35.63 -13.82
C LEU A 201 -4.00 -34.48 -12.98
N ILE A 202 -3.39 -34.18 -11.83
CA ILE A 202 -3.78 -33.02 -11.02
C ILE A 202 -3.07 -31.78 -11.58
N PRO A 203 -3.80 -30.73 -11.99
CA PRO A 203 -3.18 -29.49 -12.47
C PRO A 203 -2.28 -28.86 -11.42
N THR A 204 -1.13 -28.32 -11.82
CA THR A 204 -0.17 -27.65 -10.91
C THR A 204 -0.83 -26.58 -10.05
N GLU A 205 -1.79 -25.84 -10.61
CA GLU A 205 -2.55 -24.84 -9.86
C GLU A 205 -3.34 -25.45 -8.69
N GLN A 206 -3.98 -26.61 -8.89
CA GLN A 206 -4.74 -27.28 -7.83
C GLN A 206 -3.79 -27.83 -6.75
N LYS A 207 -2.61 -28.34 -7.13
CA LYS A 207 -1.60 -28.81 -6.16
C LYS A 207 -1.13 -27.71 -5.21
N ASP A 208 -1.01 -26.47 -5.71
CA ASP A 208 -0.51 -25.35 -4.90
C ASP A 208 -1.63 -24.56 -4.21
N ASN A 209 -2.81 -24.48 -4.80
CA ASN A 209 -3.86 -23.54 -4.39
C ASN A 209 -5.17 -24.22 -3.96
N ALA A 210 -5.15 -25.50 -3.59
CA ALA A 210 -6.30 -26.19 -3.03
C ALA A 210 -5.97 -26.98 -1.76
N MET A 211 -6.99 -27.11 -0.91
CA MET A 211 -7.01 -28.02 0.23
C MET A 211 -7.59 -29.36 -0.24
N HIS A 212 -6.83 -30.44 -0.06
CA HIS A 212 -7.18 -31.76 -0.55
C HIS A 212 -7.85 -32.60 0.54
N VAL A 213 -9.06 -33.09 0.29
CA VAL A 213 -9.85 -33.90 1.24
C VAL A 213 -9.87 -35.34 0.75
N PHE A 214 -9.29 -36.27 1.49
CA PHE A 214 -9.29 -37.69 1.15
C PHE A 214 -10.36 -38.47 1.92
N LEU A 215 -11.20 -39.19 1.19
CA LEU A 215 -12.16 -40.15 1.71
C LEU A 215 -11.60 -41.55 1.46
N VAL A 216 -11.24 -42.25 2.52
CA VAL A 216 -10.57 -43.55 2.46
C VAL A 216 -11.30 -44.56 3.34
N HIS A 217 -11.00 -45.83 3.12
CA HIS A 217 -11.46 -46.92 3.96
C HIS A 217 -10.56 -47.08 5.20
N SER A 218 -11.07 -47.78 6.20
CA SER A 218 -10.28 -48.24 7.35
C SER A 218 -10.80 -49.60 7.79
N ASP A 219 -9.87 -50.55 7.92
CA ASP A 219 -10.15 -51.89 8.45
C ASP A 219 -9.74 -52.01 9.94
N TRP A 220 -9.15 -50.96 10.51
CA TRP A 220 -8.49 -50.99 11.84
C TRP A 220 -9.34 -50.45 12.99
N LEU A 221 -10.28 -49.55 12.72
CA LEU A 221 -11.09 -48.91 13.76
C LEU A 221 -12.57 -49.28 13.58
N THR A 222 -13.22 -49.68 14.69
CA THR A 222 -14.68 -49.82 14.74
C THR A 222 -15.39 -48.46 14.95
N GLY A 223 -14.75 -47.36 14.57
CA GLY A 223 -15.21 -45.99 14.80
C GLY A 223 -14.60 -45.01 13.81
N ASP A 224 -15.29 -43.89 13.58
CA ASP A 224 -14.88 -42.87 12.63
C ASP A 224 -13.61 -42.13 13.10
N SER A 225 -12.68 -41.85 12.17
CA SER A 225 -11.40 -41.18 12.46
C SER A 225 -11.02 -40.20 11.35
N GLY A 226 -10.07 -39.31 11.66
CA GLY A 226 -9.53 -38.30 10.77
C GLY A 226 -8.07 -38.02 11.06
N PHE A 227 -7.39 -37.43 10.07
CA PHE A 227 -6.03 -36.94 10.22
C PHE A 227 -5.84 -35.67 9.40
N SER A 228 -5.21 -34.70 10.05
CA SER A 228 -4.69 -33.49 9.45
C SER A 228 -3.26 -33.30 9.93
N PRO A 229 -2.35 -32.96 9.03
CA PRO A 229 -0.95 -32.90 9.38
C PRO A 229 -0.60 -31.54 10.05
N GLY A 230 -1.58 -30.62 10.15
CA GLY A 230 -1.46 -29.33 10.80
C GLY A 230 -0.71 -28.29 9.97
N ILE A 231 -0.31 -27.19 10.62
CA ILE A 231 0.40 -26.06 10.00
C ILE A 231 1.92 -26.12 10.23
N GLY A 232 2.70 -25.72 9.23
CA GLY A 232 4.16 -25.57 9.35
C GLY A 232 4.99 -26.78 8.91
N ILE A 233 4.43 -27.67 8.09
CA ILE A 233 5.10 -28.85 7.54
C ILE A 233 5.24 -28.79 6.02
N LEU A 234 6.10 -29.65 5.44
CA LEU A 234 5.94 -30.04 4.04
C LEU A 234 4.60 -30.78 3.91
N ASN A 235 3.72 -30.33 3.01
CA ASN A 235 2.43 -30.97 2.69
C ASN A 235 1.26 -30.68 3.64
N GLU A 236 1.12 -29.46 4.16
CA GLU A 236 0.02 -29.06 5.07
C GLU A 236 -1.39 -28.89 4.42
N LYS A 237 -1.49 -28.97 3.09
CA LYS A 237 -2.73 -28.67 2.34
C LYS A 237 -3.60 -29.91 2.09
N PHE A 238 -3.70 -30.81 3.08
CA PHE A 238 -4.63 -31.94 3.00
C PHE A 238 -5.21 -32.37 4.33
N VAL A 239 -6.33 -33.08 4.26
CA VAL A 239 -6.97 -33.79 5.37
C VAL A 239 -7.44 -35.16 4.89
N VAL A 240 -7.45 -36.13 5.78
CA VAL A 240 -7.96 -37.49 5.53
C VAL A 240 -9.07 -37.77 6.52
N ILE A 241 -10.19 -38.31 6.03
CA ILE A 241 -11.23 -38.89 6.89
C ILE A 241 -11.52 -40.32 6.43
N ASP A 242 -11.69 -41.22 7.39
CA ASP A 242 -11.78 -42.66 7.13
C ASP A 242 -12.99 -43.31 7.81
N SER A 243 -13.20 -44.60 7.54
CA SER A 243 -14.23 -45.47 8.14
C SER A 243 -15.71 -45.14 7.80
N TYR A 244 -16.02 -43.94 7.29
CA TYR A 244 -17.41 -43.56 7.05
C TYR A 244 -18.14 -44.42 6.02
N PHE A 245 -17.48 -44.86 4.94
CA PHE A 245 -18.12 -45.76 3.98
C PHE A 245 -18.52 -47.09 4.64
N ASN A 246 -17.62 -47.70 5.41
CA ASN A 246 -17.87 -48.95 6.12
C ASN A 246 -19.02 -48.78 7.14
N ASN A 247 -18.95 -47.72 7.96
CA ASN A 247 -19.91 -47.48 9.04
C ASN A 247 -21.31 -47.09 8.54
N THR A 248 -21.44 -46.62 7.30
CA THR A 248 -22.71 -46.10 6.75
C THR A 248 -23.32 -46.96 5.67
N ILE A 249 -22.53 -47.55 4.77
CA ILE A 249 -23.02 -48.32 3.63
C ILE A 249 -22.80 -49.82 3.84
N GLU A 250 -21.66 -50.25 4.39
CA GLU A 250 -21.43 -51.68 4.69
C GLU A 250 -22.07 -52.14 6.01
N ASN A 251 -22.61 -51.22 6.81
CA ASN A 251 -23.37 -51.52 8.02
C ASN A 251 -24.69 -52.25 7.69
N PRO A 252 -25.07 -53.34 8.41
CA PRO A 252 -26.33 -54.06 8.21
C PRO A 252 -27.59 -53.19 8.22
N ILE A 253 -27.54 -52.02 8.88
CA ILE A 253 -28.58 -50.98 8.82
C ILE A 253 -27.91 -49.68 8.37
N PRO A 254 -27.96 -49.35 7.06
CA PRO A 254 -27.32 -48.15 6.53
C PRO A 254 -27.88 -46.87 7.16
N ASN A 255 -27.01 -45.98 7.63
CA ASN A 255 -27.38 -44.67 8.15
C ASN A 255 -27.03 -43.57 7.14
N LEU A 256 -27.89 -43.38 6.15
CA LEU A 256 -27.64 -42.42 5.07
C LEU A 256 -27.97 -40.97 5.46
N ASP A 257 -28.82 -40.76 6.46
CA ASP A 257 -29.32 -39.44 6.83
C ASP A 257 -28.50 -38.76 7.93
N ASP A 258 -28.12 -39.47 9.00
CA ASP A 258 -27.39 -38.86 10.13
C ASP A 258 -25.87 -38.95 9.96
N ALA A 259 -25.36 -39.99 9.30
CA ALA A 259 -23.93 -40.18 9.22
C ALA A 259 -23.16 -39.11 8.41
N PRO A 260 -23.72 -38.48 7.35
CA PRO A 260 -23.09 -37.31 6.76
C PRO A 260 -22.96 -36.14 7.76
N VAL A 261 -23.76 -36.06 8.84
CA VAL A 261 -23.58 -35.04 9.89
C VAL A 261 -22.29 -35.31 10.66
N LEU A 262 -22.09 -36.55 11.10
CA LEU A 262 -20.90 -36.92 11.87
C LEU A 262 -19.63 -36.76 11.04
N ALA A 263 -19.69 -37.17 9.77
CA ALA A 263 -18.61 -36.94 8.81
C ALA A 263 -18.32 -35.46 8.57
N ALA A 264 -19.35 -34.62 8.53
CA ALA A 264 -19.18 -33.18 8.37
C ALA A 264 -18.50 -32.53 9.58
N ILE A 265 -18.82 -32.98 10.80
CA ILE A 265 -18.18 -32.49 12.04
C ILE A 265 -16.71 -32.92 12.06
N ASN A 266 -16.42 -34.18 11.76
CA ASN A 266 -15.06 -34.70 11.72
C ASN A 266 -14.23 -34.02 10.60
N LEU A 267 -14.77 -33.87 9.41
CA LEU A 267 -14.14 -33.08 8.35
C LEU A 267 -13.87 -31.63 8.81
N GLY A 268 -14.83 -31.01 9.50
CA GLY A 268 -14.66 -29.67 10.06
C GLY A 268 -13.53 -29.59 11.09
N HIS A 269 -13.39 -30.61 11.92
CA HIS A 269 -12.31 -30.78 12.90
C HIS A 269 -10.93 -30.91 12.24
N GLU A 270 -10.80 -31.77 11.23
CA GLU A 270 -9.53 -31.95 10.52
C GLU A 270 -9.13 -30.71 9.71
N LEU A 271 -10.11 -30.01 9.13
CA LEU A 271 -9.86 -28.73 8.47
C LEU A 271 -9.38 -27.68 9.48
N ALA A 272 -9.95 -27.65 10.70
CA ALA A 272 -9.50 -26.75 11.75
C ALA A 272 -8.05 -27.02 12.18
N HIS A 273 -7.62 -28.29 12.24
CA HIS A 273 -6.20 -28.63 12.39
C HIS A 273 -5.34 -28.07 11.24
N ALA A 274 -5.81 -28.20 9.98
CA ALA A 274 -5.10 -27.67 8.82
C ALA A 274 -5.01 -26.12 8.83
N PHE A 275 -5.85 -25.47 9.64
CA PHE A 275 -5.86 -24.02 9.87
C PHE A 275 -5.24 -23.61 11.20
N GLY A 276 -4.53 -24.51 11.89
CA GLY A 276 -3.67 -24.15 13.02
C GLY A 276 -4.27 -24.30 14.40
N LEU A 277 -5.33 -25.10 14.53
CA LEU A 277 -5.89 -25.46 15.82
C LEU A 277 -5.29 -26.77 16.35
N ASP A 278 -5.16 -26.83 17.67
CA ASP A 278 -4.80 -28.04 18.41
C ASP A 278 -6.04 -28.56 19.16
N HIS A 279 -5.96 -29.79 19.64
CA HIS A 279 -6.99 -30.39 20.48
C HIS A 279 -7.23 -29.62 21.78
N ALA A 280 -8.50 -29.36 22.10
CA ALA A 280 -8.93 -28.52 23.23
C ALA A 280 -8.89 -29.21 24.62
N PHE A 281 -7.95 -30.13 24.87
CA PHE A 281 -7.77 -30.80 26.17
C PHE A 281 -6.34 -30.70 26.75
N GLY A 282 -5.49 -29.89 26.13
CA GLY A 282 -4.10 -29.68 26.54
C GLY A 282 -3.65 -28.23 26.34
N THR A 283 -2.35 -28.01 26.09
CA THR A 283 -1.84 -26.71 25.62
C THR A 283 -2.20 -26.52 24.15
N ASP A 284 -3.39 -25.97 23.90
CA ASP A 284 -3.90 -25.61 22.57
C ASP A 284 -3.70 -24.11 22.24
N TYR A 285 -2.95 -23.41 23.09
CA TYR A 285 -2.61 -22.00 22.99
C TYR A 285 -3.82 -21.05 23.04
N CYS A 286 -4.98 -21.53 23.49
CA CYS A 286 -6.16 -20.73 23.68
C CYS A 286 -6.64 -20.83 25.13
N CYS A 287 -6.75 -19.69 25.84
CA CYS A 287 -7.25 -19.73 27.21
C CYS A 287 -8.75 -20.01 27.29
N ASP A 288 -9.50 -19.76 26.21
CA ASP A 288 -10.96 -19.79 26.18
C ASP A 288 -11.57 -21.18 25.89
N THR A 289 -10.74 -22.22 25.80
CA THR A 289 -11.12 -23.62 25.52
C THR A 289 -11.09 -24.54 26.75
N ASP A 290 -10.58 -24.06 27.88
CA ASP A 290 -10.21 -24.86 29.08
C ASP A 290 -11.37 -25.56 29.82
N ASN A 291 -12.63 -25.38 29.39
CA ASN A 291 -13.78 -26.00 30.03
C ASN A 291 -14.00 -27.44 29.51
N PRO A 292 -13.85 -28.49 30.36
CA PRO A 292 -14.00 -29.88 29.93
C PRO A 292 -15.41 -30.22 29.40
N GLY A 293 -16.44 -29.51 29.86
CA GLY A 293 -17.82 -29.70 29.41
C GLY A 293 -18.20 -28.95 28.13
N SER A 294 -17.34 -28.06 27.61
CA SER A 294 -17.63 -27.27 26.41
C SER A 294 -17.87 -28.14 25.17
N LYS A 295 -18.83 -27.74 24.33
CA LYS A 295 -19.09 -28.35 23.02
C LYS A 295 -18.16 -27.79 21.93
N ASN A 296 -16.86 -27.79 22.19
CA ASN A 296 -15.86 -27.29 21.25
C ASN A 296 -15.65 -28.28 20.09
N LEU A 297 -15.42 -27.76 18.87
CA LEU A 297 -15.15 -28.57 17.68
C LEU A 297 -13.86 -29.39 17.83
N MET A 298 -12.84 -28.84 18.48
CA MET A 298 -11.51 -29.47 18.65
C MET A 298 -11.44 -30.48 19.79
N LYS A 299 -12.59 -31.04 20.19
CA LYS A 299 -12.67 -32.17 21.13
C LYS A 299 -12.79 -33.51 20.40
N TYR A 300 -12.76 -34.62 21.13
CA TYR A 300 -12.70 -35.99 20.58
C TYR A 300 -14.10 -36.60 20.54
N PHE A 301 -14.26 -37.56 19.63
CA PHE A 301 -15.51 -38.29 19.45
C PHE A 301 -15.85 -39.08 20.71
N PRO A 302 -17.14 -39.20 21.10
CA PRO A 302 -18.35 -38.56 20.54
C PRO A 302 -18.69 -37.20 21.18
N LEU A 303 -17.75 -36.61 21.92
CA LEU A 303 -17.95 -35.39 22.71
C LEU A 303 -17.63 -34.09 21.95
N HIS A 304 -17.28 -34.15 20.66
CA HIS A 304 -17.14 -32.93 19.86
C HIS A 304 -18.46 -32.18 19.82
N GLY A 305 -18.35 -30.86 19.88
CA GLY A 305 -19.44 -30.02 19.44
C GLY A 305 -19.13 -29.37 18.11
N THR A 306 -19.79 -28.27 17.89
CA THR A 306 -19.68 -27.45 16.69
C THR A 306 -19.33 -26.01 17.05
N ALA A 307 -18.84 -25.75 18.27
CA ALA A 307 -18.45 -24.40 18.68
C ALA A 307 -16.94 -24.17 18.46
N LEU A 308 -16.59 -22.97 18.03
CA LEU A 308 -15.22 -22.47 18.02
C LEU A 308 -15.15 -21.20 18.87
N THR A 309 -14.04 -20.99 19.56
CA THR A 309 -13.82 -19.82 20.40
C THR A 309 -13.24 -18.65 19.61
N GLN A 310 -13.22 -17.46 20.20
CA GLN A 310 -12.59 -16.29 19.60
C GLN A 310 -11.11 -16.55 19.32
N CYS A 311 -10.37 -17.12 20.28
CA CYS A 311 -8.95 -17.42 20.09
C CYS A 311 -8.75 -18.39 18.92
N GLN A 312 -9.55 -19.46 18.84
CA GLN A 312 -9.48 -20.42 17.75
C GLN A 312 -9.72 -19.74 16.39
N LEU A 313 -10.78 -18.94 16.26
CA LEU A 313 -11.03 -18.20 15.02
C LEU A 313 -9.91 -17.20 14.68
N ALA A 314 -9.32 -16.53 15.68
CA ALA A 314 -8.16 -15.67 15.50
C ALA A 314 -6.96 -16.42 14.89
N ARG A 315 -6.62 -17.59 15.44
CA ARG A 315 -5.53 -18.45 14.93
C ARG A 315 -5.78 -18.86 13.47
N MET A 316 -6.98 -19.32 13.16
CA MET A 316 -7.37 -19.71 11.81
C MET A 316 -7.27 -18.54 10.83
N HIS A 317 -7.77 -17.37 11.21
CA HIS A 317 -7.70 -16.17 10.37
C HIS A 317 -6.27 -15.70 10.13
N PHE A 318 -5.40 -15.79 11.14
CA PHE A 318 -3.99 -15.43 11.03
C PHE A 318 -3.28 -16.30 9.98
N VAL A 319 -3.37 -17.63 10.11
CA VAL A 319 -2.72 -18.59 9.19
C VAL A 319 -3.22 -18.45 7.75
N LEU A 320 -4.51 -18.14 7.58
CA LEU A 320 -5.11 -17.95 6.26
C LEU A 320 -4.81 -16.55 5.65
N GLU A 321 -4.08 -15.69 6.34
CA GLU A 321 -3.64 -14.39 5.83
C GLU A 321 -2.22 -14.47 5.24
N SER A 322 -2.04 -14.06 3.98
CA SER A 322 -0.71 -14.02 3.37
C SER A 322 0.18 -12.97 4.05
N GLY A 323 1.45 -13.30 4.24
CA GLY A 323 2.44 -12.42 4.89
C GLY A 323 2.40 -12.40 6.43
N ASN A 324 1.42 -13.07 7.06
CA ASN A 324 1.32 -13.25 8.51
C ASN A 324 1.05 -14.72 8.86
N ASN A 325 1.88 -15.58 8.32
CA ASN A 325 1.67 -17.02 8.30
C ASN A 325 2.80 -17.78 8.99
N CYS A 326 3.62 -17.11 9.80
CA CYS A 326 4.78 -17.70 10.47
C CYS A 326 4.64 -17.72 12.00
N SER A 327 5.13 -18.77 12.67
CA SER A 327 5.26 -18.82 14.13
C SER A 327 6.36 -17.88 14.63
N THR A 328 6.41 -17.72 15.95
CA THR A 328 7.55 -17.16 16.68
C THR A 328 8.88 -17.92 16.44
N GLN A 329 8.82 -19.14 15.92
CA GLN A 329 9.98 -19.97 15.55
C GLN A 329 10.27 -19.92 14.04
N ASN A 330 9.64 -19.00 13.31
CA ASN A 330 9.81 -18.82 11.86
C ASN A 330 9.41 -20.04 11.01
N GLN A 331 8.50 -20.90 11.51
CA GLN A 331 7.83 -21.91 10.69
C GLN A 331 6.65 -21.24 10.00
N CYS A 332 6.60 -21.26 8.67
CA CYS A 332 5.58 -20.57 7.89
C CYS A 332 4.65 -21.56 7.18
N SER A 333 3.35 -21.27 7.19
CA SER A 333 2.31 -22.06 6.53
C SER A 333 1.92 -21.46 5.19
N ASP A 334 1.90 -22.25 4.13
CA ASP A 334 1.38 -21.95 2.80
C ASP A 334 -0.13 -22.24 2.65
N THR A 335 -0.84 -22.59 3.73
CA THR A 335 -2.29 -22.85 3.68
C THR A 335 -3.09 -21.63 3.21
N TRP A 336 -2.60 -20.40 3.40
CA TRP A 336 -3.21 -19.20 2.82
C TRP A 336 -3.37 -19.27 1.29
N LYS A 337 -2.55 -20.07 0.58
CA LYS A 337 -2.66 -20.24 -0.88
C LYS A 337 -3.95 -20.92 -1.31
N THR A 338 -4.61 -21.67 -0.42
CA THR A 338 -5.90 -22.31 -0.69
C THR A 338 -7.06 -21.32 -0.72
N VAL A 339 -6.86 -20.06 -0.32
CA VAL A 339 -7.87 -19.01 -0.37
C VAL A 339 -8.04 -18.53 -1.82
N ILE A 340 -9.27 -18.60 -2.35
CA ILE A 340 -9.62 -18.28 -3.75
C ILE A 340 -10.01 -16.80 -3.93
N THR A 341 -10.16 -16.04 -2.85
CA THR A 341 -10.70 -14.69 -2.90
C THR A 341 -9.98 -13.81 -3.92
N ASP A 342 -10.76 -13.19 -4.83
CA ASP A 342 -10.27 -12.17 -5.73
C ASP A 342 -10.01 -10.89 -4.93
N TYR A 343 -8.75 -10.74 -4.52
CA TYR A 343 -8.27 -9.53 -3.85
C TYR A 343 -7.88 -8.44 -4.85
N CYS A 344 -8.00 -8.68 -6.16
CA CYS A 344 -7.49 -7.77 -7.17
C CYS A 344 -8.60 -6.90 -7.73
N ASN A 345 -9.78 -7.47 -7.92
CA ASN A 345 -10.97 -6.74 -8.37
C ASN A 345 -11.87 -6.39 -7.19
N LYS A 346 -12.46 -5.20 -7.25
CA LYS A 346 -13.45 -4.73 -6.29
C LYS A 346 -14.73 -5.57 -6.38
N ASP A 347 -15.20 -6.04 -5.22
CA ASP A 347 -16.52 -6.65 -5.04
C ASP A 347 -17.55 -5.54 -4.80
N GLU A 348 -18.37 -5.27 -5.80
CA GLU A 348 -19.41 -4.23 -5.73
C GLU A 348 -20.68 -4.65 -4.98
N SER A 349 -20.75 -5.89 -4.45
CA SER A 349 -21.95 -6.40 -3.78
C SER A 349 -22.13 -5.89 -2.34
N TYR A 350 -21.07 -5.35 -1.73
CA TYR A 350 -21.11 -4.82 -0.36
C TYR A 350 -19.98 -3.81 -0.13
N ASP A 351 -20.10 -2.98 0.90
CA ASP A 351 -19.04 -2.10 1.41
C ASP A 351 -18.76 -2.39 2.90
N ILE A 352 -17.56 -2.08 3.38
CA ILE A 352 -17.26 -2.08 4.81
C ILE A 352 -17.67 -0.71 5.39
N ARG A 353 -18.60 -0.68 6.34
CA ARG A 353 -19.13 0.58 6.92
C ARG A 353 -18.77 0.73 8.39
N ILE A 354 -17.86 1.65 8.70
CA ILE A 354 -17.55 2.05 10.08
C ILE A 354 -18.69 2.94 10.56
N GLN A 355 -19.52 2.39 11.44
CA GLN A 355 -20.83 2.93 11.78
C GLN A 355 -20.74 4.26 12.51
N ALA A 356 -21.69 5.16 12.26
CA ALA A 356 -21.80 6.44 12.95
C ALA A 356 -21.70 6.29 14.49
N GLY A 357 -20.90 7.15 15.13
CA GLY A 357 -20.66 7.13 16.58
C GLY A 357 -19.70 6.03 17.07
N SER A 358 -19.15 5.22 16.17
CA SER A 358 -18.13 4.22 16.52
C SER A 358 -16.71 4.77 16.44
N GLN A 359 -15.82 4.17 17.22
CA GLN A 359 -14.38 4.42 17.22
C GLN A 359 -13.70 3.06 17.00
N VAL A 360 -13.24 2.80 15.79
CA VAL A 360 -12.71 1.50 15.39
C VAL A 360 -11.21 1.60 15.15
N VAL A 361 -10.45 0.63 15.67
CA VAL A 361 -9.00 0.53 15.47
C VAL A 361 -8.68 -0.78 14.75
N TRP A 362 -7.93 -0.70 13.67
CA TRP A 362 -7.39 -1.84 12.95
C TRP A 362 -5.89 -1.99 13.28
N GLU A 363 -5.59 -3.02 14.07
CA GLU A 363 -4.24 -3.36 14.55
C GLU A 363 -3.68 -4.62 13.90
N VAL A 364 -4.23 -5.03 12.75
CA VAL A 364 -3.82 -6.22 12.00
C VAL A 364 -3.74 -5.91 10.52
N ASN A 365 -2.95 -6.69 9.82
CA ASN A 365 -2.90 -6.60 8.37
C ASN A 365 -4.21 -7.15 7.76
N LYS A 366 -4.80 -6.42 6.81
CA LYS A 366 -6.07 -6.80 6.17
C LYS A 366 -5.99 -6.62 4.65
N LYS A 367 -6.28 -7.67 3.88
CA LYS A 367 -6.58 -7.57 2.44
C LYS A 367 -8.09 -7.39 2.26
N LEU A 368 -8.50 -6.19 1.88
CA LEU A 368 -9.89 -5.85 1.64
C LEU A 368 -10.29 -6.25 0.22
N THR A 369 -11.59 -6.36 -0.05
CA THR A 369 -12.12 -6.65 -1.40
C THR A 369 -13.10 -5.58 -1.87
N THR A 370 -13.34 -4.53 -1.10
CA THR A 370 -14.33 -3.49 -1.41
C THR A 370 -13.93 -2.16 -0.78
N ASP A 371 -14.78 -1.14 -0.94
CA ASP A 371 -14.65 0.17 -0.32
C ASP A 371 -14.79 0.11 1.20
N VAL A 372 -14.17 1.08 1.86
CA VAL A 372 -14.36 1.35 3.28
C VAL A 372 -15.02 2.71 3.43
N ILE A 373 -16.19 2.75 4.04
CA ILE A 373 -16.93 3.98 4.31
C ILE A 373 -16.83 4.27 5.80
N VAL A 374 -16.23 5.40 6.15
CA VAL A 374 -16.22 5.95 7.50
C VAL A 374 -17.37 6.93 7.60
N GLU A 375 -18.46 6.50 8.24
CA GLU A 375 -19.69 7.26 8.30
C GLU A 375 -19.55 8.51 9.18
N SER A 376 -20.41 9.50 8.95
CA SER A 376 -20.44 10.73 9.73
C SER A 376 -20.44 10.48 11.25
N GLY A 377 -19.54 11.16 11.97
CA GLY A 377 -19.34 11.00 13.42
C GLY A 377 -18.60 9.73 13.83
N ALA A 378 -18.16 8.90 12.89
CA ALA A 378 -17.32 7.74 13.15
C ALA A 378 -15.82 8.07 12.99
N GLN A 379 -14.97 7.23 13.62
CA GLN A 379 -13.53 7.27 13.43
C GLN A 379 -12.99 5.89 13.11
N LEU A 380 -12.15 5.80 12.10
CA LEU A 380 -11.32 4.63 11.81
C LEU A 380 -9.85 4.98 12.04
N THR A 381 -9.14 4.17 12.83
CA THR A 381 -7.70 4.26 13.05
C THR A 381 -7.00 3.03 12.49
N ILE A 382 -6.04 3.22 11.59
CA ILE A 382 -5.28 2.15 10.94
C ILE A 382 -3.85 2.19 11.46
N ARG A 383 -3.40 1.10 12.10
CA ARG A 383 -2.04 0.96 12.64
C ARG A 383 -1.15 -0.03 11.89
N CYS A 384 -1.76 -0.80 11.00
CA CYS A 384 -1.09 -1.87 10.26
C CYS A 384 -1.35 -1.74 8.76
N ARG A 385 -0.92 -2.74 7.99
CA ARG A 385 -1.04 -2.69 6.53
C ARG A 385 -2.44 -3.09 6.08
N ILE A 386 -3.11 -2.22 5.35
CA ILE A 386 -4.33 -2.57 4.62
C ILE A 386 -4.08 -2.52 3.11
N GLY A 387 -4.61 -3.52 2.42
CA GLY A 387 -4.57 -3.64 0.96
C GLY A 387 -5.97 -3.44 0.39
N LEU A 388 -6.07 -2.64 -0.66
CA LEU A 388 -7.30 -2.43 -1.42
C LEU A 388 -7.18 -3.00 -2.84
N PRO A 389 -8.27 -3.54 -3.41
CA PRO A 389 -8.28 -3.97 -4.81
C PRO A 389 -8.27 -2.76 -5.76
N ASP A 390 -8.21 -3.04 -7.06
CA ASP A 390 -8.30 -2.03 -8.11
C ASP A 390 -9.56 -1.18 -7.92
N GLN A 391 -9.38 0.15 -8.00
CA GLN A 391 -10.45 1.16 -7.93
C GLN A 391 -11.21 1.27 -6.59
N ALA A 392 -10.92 0.46 -5.57
CA ALA A 392 -11.56 0.61 -4.27
C ALA A 392 -11.09 1.87 -3.53
N ASN A 393 -12.02 2.47 -2.79
CA ASN A 393 -11.86 3.75 -2.11
C ASN A 393 -11.99 3.59 -0.59
N ILE A 394 -11.36 4.52 0.14
CA ILE A 394 -11.69 4.80 1.53
C ILE A 394 -12.45 6.13 1.54
N ILE A 395 -13.73 6.09 1.84
CA ILE A 395 -14.63 7.23 1.82
C ILE A 395 -14.78 7.75 3.24
N VAL A 396 -14.25 8.95 3.49
CA VAL A 396 -14.37 9.66 4.76
C VAL A 396 -15.47 10.70 4.61
N GLU A 397 -16.64 10.42 5.17
CA GLU A 397 -17.79 11.30 5.10
C GLU A 397 -17.58 12.61 5.88
N ARG A 398 -18.48 13.58 5.65
CA ARG A 398 -18.52 14.81 6.46
C ARG A 398 -18.66 14.47 7.93
N GLY A 399 -17.89 15.14 8.77
CA GLY A 399 -17.90 14.89 10.20
C GLY A 399 -17.29 13.54 10.62
N ALA A 400 -16.70 12.78 9.69
CA ALA A 400 -15.99 11.53 9.97
C ALA A 400 -14.46 11.72 10.00
N ARG A 401 -13.75 10.79 10.64
CA ARG A 401 -12.29 10.84 10.74
C ARG A 401 -11.61 9.54 10.33
N LEU A 402 -10.57 9.66 9.52
CA LEU A 402 -9.58 8.62 9.29
C LEU A 402 -8.25 9.01 9.92
N ILE A 403 -7.65 8.11 10.71
CA ILE A 403 -6.31 8.24 11.25
C ILE A 403 -5.47 7.08 10.72
N VAL A 404 -4.29 7.37 10.17
CA VAL A 404 -3.28 6.36 9.84
C VAL A 404 -2.06 6.65 10.70
N ASP A 405 -1.79 5.77 11.66
CA ASP A 405 -0.77 5.95 12.70
C ASP A 405 0.21 4.77 12.67
N GLY A 406 1.35 4.96 12.01
CA GLY A 406 2.31 3.86 11.73
C GLY A 406 1.85 2.86 10.67
N GLY A 407 0.61 3.01 10.17
CA GLY A 407 -0.01 2.08 9.24
C GLY A 407 0.41 2.29 7.78
N THR A 408 0.08 1.30 6.94
CA THR A 408 0.30 1.36 5.50
C THR A 408 -1.01 1.17 4.76
N ILE A 409 -1.32 2.04 3.78
CA ILE A 409 -2.42 1.85 2.84
C ILE A 409 -1.80 1.58 1.47
N THR A 410 -2.09 0.41 0.91
CA THR A 410 -1.45 -0.08 -0.32
C THR A 410 -2.46 -0.75 -1.25
N HIS A 411 -2.05 -1.05 -2.48
CA HIS A 411 -2.79 -1.93 -3.36
C HIS A 411 -2.57 -3.40 -2.96
N ASN A 412 -3.58 -4.26 -3.14
CA ASN A 412 -3.50 -5.67 -2.80
C ASN A 412 -2.37 -6.42 -3.50
N LYS A 413 -1.82 -5.93 -4.62
CA LYS A 413 -0.60 -6.49 -5.24
C LYS A 413 0.61 -6.56 -4.28
N SER A 414 0.71 -5.63 -3.34
CA SER A 414 1.79 -5.58 -2.34
C SER A 414 1.58 -6.55 -1.17
N MET A 415 0.44 -7.24 -1.14
CA MET A 415 0.06 -8.21 -0.10
C MET A 415 -0.34 -9.58 -0.69
N TRP A 416 -0.66 -9.61 -1.98
CA TRP A 416 -1.18 -10.76 -2.71
C TRP A 416 -0.51 -10.86 -4.09
N PRO A 417 0.40 -11.83 -4.29
CA PRO A 417 1.23 -11.90 -5.49
C PRO A 417 0.47 -12.28 -6.78
N ARG A 418 -0.83 -12.56 -6.69
CA ARG A 418 -1.66 -12.91 -7.86
C ARG A 418 -2.30 -11.69 -8.55
N CYS A 419 -2.22 -10.51 -7.96
CA CYS A 419 -2.72 -9.30 -8.61
C CYS A 419 -1.76 -8.79 -9.68
N LYS A 420 -2.31 -8.02 -10.62
CA LYS A 420 -1.51 -7.46 -11.71
C LYS A 420 -0.44 -6.50 -11.15
N PRO A 421 0.77 -6.47 -11.72
CA PRO A 421 1.86 -5.60 -11.25
C PRO A 421 1.53 -4.10 -11.34
N ASP A 422 0.68 -3.70 -12.28
CA ASP A 422 0.27 -2.32 -12.53
C ASP A 422 -1.01 -1.91 -11.78
N GLY A 423 -1.59 -2.80 -10.98
CA GLY A 423 -2.81 -2.52 -10.22
C GLY A 423 -2.65 -1.34 -9.25
N GLN A 424 -3.73 -0.58 -9.08
CA GLN A 424 -3.80 0.63 -8.26
C GLN A 424 -5.18 0.74 -7.62
N TRP A 425 -5.21 1.00 -6.31
CA TRP A 425 -6.46 1.33 -5.64
C TRP A 425 -6.89 2.76 -5.97
N GLY A 426 -8.14 3.11 -5.68
CA GLY A 426 -8.72 4.39 -6.06
C GLY A 426 -8.14 5.55 -5.26
N SER A 427 -8.84 5.91 -4.18
CA SER A 427 -8.61 7.14 -3.42
C SER A 427 -9.06 7.05 -1.97
N ILE A 428 -8.39 7.80 -1.09
CA ILE A 428 -8.99 8.28 0.15
C ILE A 428 -9.79 9.51 -0.23
N LEU A 429 -11.11 9.35 -0.33
CA LEU A 429 -12.07 10.39 -0.67
C LEU A 429 -12.46 11.12 0.61
N VAL A 430 -12.11 12.39 0.71
CA VAL A 430 -12.33 13.21 1.91
C VAL A 430 -13.43 14.21 1.62
N ALA A 431 -14.66 13.87 2.00
CA ALA A 431 -15.83 14.70 1.77
C ALA A 431 -15.75 15.97 2.63
N GLY A 432 -15.57 17.11 1.99
CA GLY A 432 -15.50 18.41 2.65
C GLY A 432 -16.84 19.09 2.85
N ASN A 433 -16.81 20.29 3.42
CA ASN A 433 -17.95 21.20 3.45
C ASN A 433 -17.46 22.63 3.18
N THR A 434 -17.70 23.12 1.97
CA THR A 434 -17.20 24.43 1.54
C THR A 434 -17.79 25.62 2.32
N ALA A 435 -18.89 25.42 3.05
CA ALA A 435 -19.50 26.45 3.89
C ALA A 435 -18.90 26.52 5.31
N VAL A 436 -18.06 25.56 5.70
CA VAL A 436 -17.47 25.48 7.04
C VAL A 436 -15.97 25.78 6.96
N PRO A 437 -15.49 26.90 7.54
CA PRO A 437 -14.06 27.20 7.58
C PRO A 437 -13.25 26.11 8.30
N HIS A 438 -12.03 25.89 7.85
CA HIS A 438 -11.09 25.03 8.55
C HIS A 438 -10.59 25.72 9.83
N GLU A 439 -10.22 24.90 10.82
CA GLU A 439 -9.56 25.35 12.04
C GLU A 439 -8.19 24.67 12.16
N MET A 440 -7.18 25.40 12.64
CA MET A 440 -5.84 24.83 12.87
C MET A 440 -5.89 23.64 13.84
N ALA A 441 -6.84 23.64 14.78
CA ALA A 441 -7.06 22.57 15.75
C ALA A 441 -7.43 21.23 15.11
N MET A 442 -7.93 21.21 13.87
CA MET A 442 -8.27 19.99 13.13
C MET A 442 -7.05 19.08 12.85
N ARG A 443 -5.82 19.60 12.99
CA ARG A 443 -4.57 18.78 12.92
C ARG A 443 -4.39 17.84 14.11
N ASN A 444 -5.14 18.05 15.19
CA ASN A 444 -5.08 17.24 16.40
C ASN A 444 -6.16 16.15 16.36
N GLU A 445 -5.77 14.91 16.63
CA GLU A 445 -6.65 13.74 16.71
C GLU A 445 -7.69 13.87 17.83
N THR A 446 -7.43 14.70 18.86
CA THR A 446 -8.40 14.97 19.93
C THR A 446 -9.40 16.07 19.60
N TYR A 447 -9.33 16.68 18.41
CA TYR A 447 -10.30 17.69 17.97
C TYR A 447 -11.71 17.12 18.06
N ILE A 448 -12.68 17.89 18.56
CA ILE A 448 -14.07 17.43 18.60
C ILE A 448 -14.69 17.80 17.26
N GLN A 449 -14.99 16.79 16.45
CA GLN A 449 -15.46 17.02 15.10
C GLN A 449 -16.92 17.49 15.09
N ASN A 450 -17.18 18.55 14.34
CA ASN A 450 -18.54 18.96 14.01
C ASN A 450 -19.13 17.92 13.03
N ALA A 451 -20.33 17.41 13.32
CA ALA A 451 -21.01 16.44 12.45
C ALA A 451 -21.22 16.96 11.02
N ASN A 452 -21.38 18.28 10.84
CA ASN A 452 -21.47 18.93 9.53
C ASN A 452 -20.12 19.47 9.04
N GLY A 453 -19.03 19.28 9.78
CA GLY A 453 -17.69 19.69 9.39
C GLY A 453 -17.15 18.87 8.21
N PRO A 454 -15.96 19.23 7.70
CA PRO A 454 -15.31 18.41 6.69
C PRO A 454 -14.95 17.04 7.29
N GLY A 455 -14.83 16.03 6.42
CA GLY A 455 -14.09 14.81 6.72
C GLY A 455 -12.62 15.18 7.01
N ILE A 456 -12.02 14.47 7.95
CA ILE A 456 -10.66 14.73 8.42
C ILE A 456 -9.81 13.48 8.20
N VAL A 457 -8.67 13.63 7.52
CA VAL A 457 -7.63 12.60 7.43
C VAL A 457 -6.38 13.09 8.14
N ILE A 458 -5.91 12.30 9.10
CA ILE A 458 -4.64 12.52 9.81
C ILE A 458 -3.72 11.33 9.55
N MET A 459 -2.50 11.59 9.09
CA MET A 459 -1.49 10.59 8.80
C MET A 459 -0.23 10.91 9.60
N ARG A 460 0.28 9.94 10.36
CA ARG A 460 1.51 10.05 11.16
C ARG A 460 2.34 8.80 11.01
N ASN A 461 3.63 8.95 10.69
CA ASN A 461 4.53 7.81 10.50
C ASN A 461 3.96 6.77 9.51
N ALA A 462 3.18 7.24 8.53
CA ALA A 462 2.36 6.38 7.68
C ALA A 462 3.03 6.16 6.32
N THR A 463 2.59 5.12 5.61
CA THR A 463 2.94 4.89 4.21
C THR A 463 1.69 4.78 3.36
N ILE A 464 1.56 5.62 2.34
CA ILE A 464 0.44 5.59 1.40
C ILE A 464 1.00 5.32 0.01
N GLU A 465 0.65 4.18 -0.59
CA GLU A 465 1.33 3.73 -1.80
C GLU A 465 0.41 3.05 -2.82
N TYR A 466 0.81 3.12 -4.09
CA TYR A 466 0.09 2.53 -5.22
C TYR A 466 -1.37 2.99 -5.38
N GLY A 467 -1.69 4.20 -4.92
CA GLY A 467 -2.98 4.85 -5.15
C GLY A 467 -2.99 5.57 -6.50
N ARG A 468 -4.08 5.44 -7.26
CA ARG A 468 -4.29 6.19 -8.49
C ARG A 468 -4.38 7.69 -8.22
N LEU A 469 -5.15 8.03 -7.19
CA LEU A 469 -5.28 9.37 -6.63
C LEU A 469 -5.38 9.22 -5.11
N ALA A 470 -4.24 9.04 -4.45
CA ALA A 470 -4.20 8.48 -3.10
C ALA A 470 -5.02 9.28 -2.08
N VAL A 471 -4.98 10.61 -2.13
CA VAL A 471 -5.87 11.48 -1.34
C VAL A 471 -6.60 12.45 -2.25
N TYR A 472 -7.93 12.55 -2.12
CA TYR A 472 -8.73 13.46 -2.91
C TYR A 472 -9.79 14.17 -2.05
N THR A 473 -9.73 15.50 -1.98
CA THR A 473 -10.67 16.30 -1.17
C THR A 473 -11.99 16.56 -1.92
N SER A 474 -12.71 15.49 -2.22
CA SER A 474 -14.02 15.49 -2.87
C SER A 474 -14.83 14.30 -2.37
N SER A 475 -16.11 14.24 -2.76
CA SER A 475 -16.95 13.05 -2.62
C SER A 475 -17.08 12.30 -3.95
N GLU A 476 -17.33 11.00 -3.86
CA GLU A 476 -17.74 10.15 -4.99
C GLU A 476 -19.27 10.13 -5.14
N GLY A 477 -19.75 9.79 -6.35
CA GLY A 477 -21.17 9.58 -6.63
C GLY A 477 -22.02 10.86 -6.73
N ILE A 478 -21.46 12.04 -6.51
CA ILE A 478 -22.18 13.32 -6.56
C ILE A 478 -21.90 14.04 -7.88
N PRO A 479 -22.93 14.32 -8.71
CA PRO A 479 -22.74 15.03 -9.97
C PRO A 479 -22.53 16.54 -9.76
N TRP A 480 -21.92 17.18 -10.74
CA TRP A 480 -21.85 18.63 -10.83
C TRP A 480 -23.25 19.23 -11.08
N PRO A 481 -23.60 20.40 -10.48
CA PRO A 481 -22.75 21.26 -9.66
C PRO A 481 -22.63 20.85 -8.20
N THR A 482 -23.53 20.01 -7.67
CA THR A 482 -23.65 19.70 -6.24
C THR A 482 -22.36 19.18 -5.60
N SER A 483 -21.48 18.53 -6.36
CA SER A 483 -20.19 18.06 -5.88
C SER A 483 -19.29 19.18 -5.34
N ASP A 484 -19.48 20.43 -5.78
CA ASP A 484 -18.71 21.58 -5.30
C ASP A 484 -18.90 21.86 -3.81
N GLN A 485 -20.07 21.53 -3.25
CA GLN A 485 -20.36 21.67 -1.83
C GLN A 485 -19.56 20.68 -0.98
N TYR A 486 -19.13 19.57 -1.57
CA TYR A 486 -18.41 18.47 -0.92
C TYR A 486 -16.88 18.58 -1.08
N TRP A 487 -16.39 19.69 -1.64
CA TRP A 487 -14.96 20.01 -1.62
C TRP A 487 -14.53 20.59 -0.27
N GLY A 488 -13.22 20.75 -0.08
CA GLY A 488 -12.66 21.24 1.18
C GLY A 488 -12.59 20.16 2.26
N GLY A 489 -12.21 18.94 1.90
CA GLY A 489 -11.77 17.94 2.88
C GLY A 489 -10.49 18.40 3.60
N PHE A 490 -10.32 18.00 4.86
CA PHE A 490 -9.15 18.38 5.66
C PHE A 490 -8.12 17.25 5.71
N VAL A 491 -6.85 17.57 5.40
CA VAL A 491 -5.77 16.58 5.36
C VAL A 491 -4.56 17.10 6.13
N TYR A 492 -4.07 16.31 7.07
CA TYR A 492 -2.83 16.59 7.77
C TYR A 492 -1.94 15.36 7.77
N ALA A 493 -0.72 15.50 7.26
CA ALA A 493 0.28 14.45 7.20
C ALA A 493 1.57 14.91 7.88
N GLU A 494 2.10 14.07 8.76
CA GLU A 494 3.39 14.26 9.42
C GLU A 494 4.22 12.98 9.28
N ASN A 495 5.51 13.12 8.93
CA ASN A 495 6.42 11.98 8.79
C ASN A 495 5.82 10.84 7.95
N THR A 496 5.23 11.18 6.81
CA THR A 496 4.45 10.24 5.99
C THR A 496 5.06 10.12 4.60
N THR A 497 5.22 8.89 4.14
CA THR A 497 5.73 8.58 2.80
C THR A 497 4.58 8.28 1.85
N PHE A 498 4.48 9.06 0.79
CA PHE A 498 3.64 8.83 -0.37
C PHE A 498 4.49 8.23 -1.50
N ARG A 499 4.28 6.95 -1.81
CA ARG A 499 5.19 6.18 -2.67
C ARG A 499 4.48 5.59 -3.87
N ASN A 500 4.99 5.81 -5.07
CA ASN A 500 4.47 5.20 -6.31
C ASN A 500 2.96 5.41 -6.49
N ASN A 501 2.46 6.56 -6.01
CA ASN A 501 1.09 6.98 -6.27
C ASN A 501 1.08 7.72 -7.60
N HIS A 502 0.17 7.37 -8.51
CA HIS A 502 0.06 8.11 -9.76
C HIS A 502 -0.19 9.62 -9.51
N ARG A 503 -1.01 9.93 -8.49
CA ARG A 503 -1.06 11.24 -7.83
C ARG A 503 -1.20 11.07 -6.32
N SER A 504 -0.34 11.71 -5.53
CA SER A 504 -0.35 11.51 -4.07
C SER A 504 -1.46 12.30 -3.36
N ALA A 505 -1.71 13.55 -3.73
CA ALA A 505 -2.87 14.29 -3.22
C ALA A 505 -3.46 15.27 -4.24
N ALA A 506 -4.78 15.45 -4.21
CA ALA A 506 -5.47 16.50 -4.93
C ALA A 506 -6.43 17.29 -4.04
N PHE A 507 -6.26 18.61 -4.06
CA PHE A 507 -7.11 19.57 -3.37
C PHE A 507 -7.98 20.31 -4.37
N MET A 508 -9.28 20.29 -4.09
CA MET A 508 -10.30 21.01 -4.86
C MET A 508 -10.52 22.41 -4.29
N LYS A 509 -11.22 23.26 -5.07
CA LYS A 509 -11.51 24.66 -4.71
C LYS A 509 -12.10 24.76 -3.31
N PHE A 510 -11.54 25.67 -2.52
CA PHE A 510 -12.02 26.00 -1.19
C PHE A 510 -11.78 27.49 -0.91
N ASP A 511 -12.87 28.24 -0.71
CA ASP A 511 -12.83 29.70 -0.64
C ASP A 511 -12.39 30.23 0.74
N HIS A 512 -12.28 29.36 1.75
CA HIS A 512 -11.68 29.69 3.04
C HIS A 512 -10.18 29.32 3.09
N THR A 513 -9.47 29.81 4.10
CA THR A 513 -8.11 29.35 4.38
C THR A 513 -8.12 27.86 4.72
N ASN A 514 -7.38 27.07 3.96
CA ASN A 514 -7.18 25.66 4.20
C ASN A 514 -5.96 25.46 5.12
N PHE A 515 -6.18 24.96 6.33
CA PHE A 515 -5.12 24.64 7.29
C PHE A 515 -4.52 23.24 7.13
N SER A 516 -4.81 22.53 6.03
CA SER A 516 -4.15 21.26 5.67
C SER A 516 -2.64 21.47 5.51
N ALA A 517 -1.85 20.47 5.89
CA ALA A 517 -0.40 20.55 5.80
C ALA A 517 0.28 19.19 5.65
N PHE A 518 1.44 19.22 5.03
CA PHE A 518 2.39 18.11 4.91
C PHE A 518 3.69 18.55 5.58
N VAL A 519 4.11 17.83 6.61
CA VAL A 519 5.28 18.16 7.43
C VAL A 519 6.19 16.93 7.50
N ASP A 520 7.46 17.08 7.13
CA ASP A 520 8.41 15.95 7.11
C ASP A 520 7.90 14.80 6.22
N CYS A 521 7.20 15.10 5.12
CA CYS A 521 6.61 14.09 4.23
C CYS A 521 7.48 13.82 3.00
N GLU A 522 7.44 12.60 2.49
CA GLU A 522 8.14 12.21 1.27
C GLU A 522 7.16 11.84 0.16
N PHE A 523 7.43 12.26 -1.07
CA PHE A 523 6.67 11.97 -2.28
C PHE A 523 7.64 11.38 -3.31
N ILE A 524 7.62 10.07 -3.46
CA ILE A 524 8.69 9.33 -4.15
C ILE A 524 8.12 8.50 -5.30
N ASP A 525 8.76 8.58 -6.45
CA ASP A 525 8.66 7.59 -7.52
C ASP A 525 9.90 6.70 -7.55
N GLU A 526 9.74 5.40 -7.35
CA GLU A 526 10.81 4.40 -7.41
C GLU A 526 10.65 3.43 -8.58
N ASP A 527 9.46 3.35 -9.17
CA ASP A 527 9.12 2.39 -10.22
C ASP A 527 8.67 3.04 -11.54
N GLY A 528 8.66 4.37 -11.59
CA GLY A 528 8.29 5.14 -12.78
C GLY A 528 6.78 5.30 -12.95
N SER A 529 5.97 4.98 -11.94
CA SER A 529 4.50 5.04 -12.02
C SER A 529 3.90 6.33 -11.44
N ALA A 530 4.67 7.14 -10.72
CA ALA A 530 4.18 8.35 -10.08
C ALA A 530 4.36 9.59 -10.97
N ASN A 531 3.25 10.24 -11.29
CA ASN A 531 3.25 11.43 -12.13
C ASN A 531 3.25 12.72 -11.31
N PHE A 532 2.52 12.77 -10.20
CA PHE A 532 2.29 14.00 -9.46
C PHE A 532 2.39 13.81 -7.94
N GLY A 533 3.08 14.73 -7.27
CA GLY A 533 3.03 14.82 -5.81
C GLY A 533 1.66 15.36 -5.37
N VAL A 534 1.52 16.69 -5.36
CA VAL A 534 0.27 17.35 -4.94
C VAL A 534 -0.25 18.31 -6.00
N THR A 535 -1.53 18.20 -6.33
CA THR A 535 -2.23 19.18 -7.17
C THR A 535 -3.21 19.98 -6.34
N ASN A 536 -3.16 21.31 -6.44
CA ASN A 536 -4.00 22.23 -5.71
C ASN A 536 -4.72 23.16 -6.69
N TRP A 537 -6.05 23.10 -6.72
CA TRP A 537 -6.88 23.97 -7.55
C TRP A 537 -7.71 24.92 -6.70
N ALA A 538 -7.50 26.23 -6.87
CA ALA A 538 -8.28 27.30 -6.26
C ALA A 538 -8.49 27.16 -4.73
N CYS A 539 -7.49 26.63 -4.02
CA CYS A 539 -7.50 26.45 -2.58
C CYS A 539 -6.24 27.10 -1.98
N ASN A 540 -6.42 27.85 -0.89
CA ASN A 540 -5.40 28.75 -0.35
C ASN A 540 -4.99 28.35 1.07
N GLY A 541 -3.69 28.36 1.37
CA GLY A 541 -3.17 28.17 2.74
C GLY A 541 -2.48 26.83 2.99
N LEU A 542 -2.40 25.95 1.98
CA LEU A 542 -1.67 24.68 2.11
C LEU A 542 -0.19 24.95 2.46
N LEU A 543 0.30 24.20 3.45
CA LEU A 543 1.68 24.23 3.92
C LEU A 543 2.40 22.94 3.57
N PHE A 544 3.59 23.09 2.99
CA PHE A 544 4.59 22.04 2.82
C PHE A 544 5.82 22.48 3.58
N ASP A 545 6.20 21.75 4.62
CA ASP A 545 7.39 22.02 5.41
C ASP A 545 8.24 20.75 5.52
N LYS A 546 9.54 20.87 5.22
CA LYS A 546 10.49 19.75 5.26
C LYS A 546 10.06 18.54 4.42
N CYS A 547 9.41 18.79 3.29
CA CYS A 547 8.95 17.73 2.42
C CYS A 547 10.00 17.36 1.36
N LYS A 548 9.97 16.12 0.88
CA LYS A 548 10.81 15.65 -0.22
C LYS A 548 9.96 15.23 -1.41
N PHE A 549 10.29 15.69 -2.62
CA PHE A 549 9.64 15.29 -3.87
C PHE A 549 10.70 14.73 -4.83
N VAL A 550 10.65 13.43 -5.14
CA VAL A 550 11.74 12.74 -5.83
C VAL A 550 11.24 11.93 -7.02
N GLY A 551 11.86 12.18 -8.18
CA GLY A 551 11.76 11.31 -9.35
C GLY A 551 10.42 11.32 -10.06
N LEU A 552 9.54 12.28 -9.76
CA LEU A 552 8.20 12.32 -10.35
C LEU A 552 8.27 12.63 -11.84
N ASN A 553 7.60 11.81 -12.65
CA ASN A 553 7.56 11.98 -14.11
C ASN A 553 6.94 13.32 -14.55
N GLY A 554 6.05 13.87 -13.73
CA GLY A 554 5.43 15.18 -13.91
C GLY A 554 5.96 16.18 -12.88
N THR A 555 5.14 16.50 -11.89
CA THR A 555 5.36 17.67 -11.06
C THR A 555 5.27 17.34 -9.58
N GLY A 556 6.21 17.89 -8.78
CA GLY A 556 6.15 17.85 -7.32
C GLY A 556 4.89 18.50 -6.78
N ILE A 557 4.74 19.81 -6.99
CA ILE A 557 3.55 20.56 -6.59
C ILE A 557 2.99 21.38 -7.76
N ILE A 558 1.70 21.22 -8.04
CA ILE A 558 0.97 22.06 -8.99
C ILE A 558 0.01 22.96 -8.21
N ALA A 559 0.12 24.27 -8.40
CA ALA A 559 -0.80 25.27 -7.87
C ALA A 559 -1.51 25.99 -9.03
N TYR A 560 -2.78 25.64 -9.26
CA TYR A 560 -3.67 26.31 -10.21
C TYR A 560 -4.58 27.28 -9.45
N ASP A 561 -4.42 28.57 -9.69
CA ASP A 561 -5.23 29.62 -9.06
C ASP A 561 -5.19 29.57 -7.52
N ALA A 562 -4.06 29.13 -6.96
CA ALA A 562 -3.97 28.69 -5.57
C ALA A 562 -2.78 29.33 -4.85
N GLY A 563 -2.94 29.57 -3.54
CA GLY A 563 -1.90 30.05 -2.64
C GLY A 563 -1.34 28.93 -1.78
N ILE A 564 -0.02 28.70 -1.89
CA ILE A 564 0.70 27.67 -1.13
C ILE A 564 1.93 28.29 -0.43
N THR A 565 2.39 27.62 0.62
CA THR A 565 3.66 27.93 1.29
C THR A 565 4.53 26.68 1.31
N VAL A 566 5.76 26.80 0.80
CA VAL A 566 6.74 25.70 0.71
C VAL A 566 8.03 26.12 1.40
N LEU A 567 8.40 25.39 2.44
CA LEU A 567 9.53 25.70 3.34
C LEU A 567 10.41 24.47 3.52
N SER A 568 11.71 24.69 3.61
CA SER A 568 12.69 23.69 4.04
C SER A 568 12.64 22.36 3.24
N SER A 569 12.11 22.38 2.01
CA SER A 569 11.75 21.19 1.24
C SER A 569 12.71 20.95 0.08
N ASP A 570 12.83 19.68 -0.31
CA ASP A 570 13.73 19.21 -1.37
C ASP A 570 12.94 18.72 -2.58
N PHE A 571 13.32 19.17 -3.77
CA PHE A 571 12.78 18.73 -5.05
C PHE A 571 13.91 18.18 -5.91
N GLU A 572 13.88 16.88 -6.17
CA GLU A 572 14.97 16.16 -6.82
C GLU A 572 14.47 15.40 -8.06
N LYS A 573 15.10 15.62 -9.21
CA LYS A 573 14.91 14.78 -10.41
C LYS A 573 13.47 14.72 -10.92
N ASN A 574 12.68 15.76 -10.66
CA ASN A 574 11.33 15.88 -11.20
C ASN A 574 11.39 16.55 -12.58
N ASN A 575 10.38 16.31 -13.42
CA ASN A 575 10.23 17.13 -14.63
C ASN A 575 9.95 18.59 -14.23
N TYR A 576 9.05 18.81 -13.28
CA TYR A 576 8.85 20.11 -12.64
C TYR A 576 8.91 19.99 -11.11
N GLY A 577 9.67 20.85 -10.44
CA GLY A 577 9.61 20.94 -8.98
C GLY A 577 8.26 21.51 -8.53
N ILE A 578 8.01 22.76 -8.89
CA ILE A 578 6.76 23.47 -8.61
C ILE A 578 6.24 24.16 -9.87
N GLU A 579 4.96 23.98 -10.16
CA GLU A 579 4.24 24.73 -11.19
C GLU A 579 3.22 25.70 -10.57
N ALA A 580 3.29 26.96 -10.99
CA ALA A 580 2.44 28.05 -10.54
C ALA A 580 1.65 28.64 -11.72
N TYR A 581 0.36 28.34 -11.78
CA TYR A 581 -0.55 28.82 -12.82
C TYR A 581 -1.57 29.79 -12.25
N ALA A 582 -1.84 30.89 -12.98
CA ALA A 582 -2.98 31.74 -12.68
C ALA A 582 -3.77 32.09 -13.96
N THR A 583 -5.10 31.98 -13.87
CA THR A 583 -6.05 32.36 -14.92
C THR A 583 -6.68 33.72 -14.65
N PHE A 584 -6.57 34.24 -13.42
CA PHE A 584 -6.99 35.58 -13.01
C PHE A 584 -6.06 36.15 -11.93
N PRO A 585 -6.09 37.46 -11.64
CA PRO A 585 -5.30 38.04 -10.56
C PRO A 585 -5.71 37.47 -9.20
N LEU A 586 -4.87 36.59 -8.63
CA LEU A 586 -5.05 36.02 -7.29
C LEU A 586 -4.90 37.06 -6.18
N GLY A 587 -5.82 37.01 -5.21
CA GLY A 587 -5.73 37.77 -3.96
C GLY A 587 -4.76 37.17 -2.93
N THR A 588 -4.19 36.00 -3.23
CA THR A 588 -3.27 35.24 -2.39
C THR A 588 -1.87 35.22 -2.99
N HIS A 589 -0.90 34.63 -2.28
CA HIS A 589 0.48 34.56 -2.74
C HIS A 589 1.02 33.13 -2.70
N LEU A 590 1.95 32.84 -3.60
CA LEU A 590 2.74 31.62 -3.59
C LEU A 590 4.08 31.94 -2.95
N GLN A 591 4.35 31.33 -1.79
CA GLN A 591 5.57 31.56 -1.03
C GLN A 591 6.47 30.32 -1.12
N ILE A 592 7.64 30.46 -1.76
CA ILE A 592 8.64 29.40 -1.90
C ILE A 592 9.91 29.88 -1.22
N GLY A 593 10.14 29.37 0.00
CA GLY A 593 11.17 29.82 0.93
C GLY A 593 10.80 31.17 1.57
N THR A 594 11.61 31.68 2.49
CA THR A 594 11.39 33.00 3.10
C THR A 594 12.72 33.75 3.25
N ASP A 595 12.70 34.92 3.91
CA ASP A 595 13.93 35.62 4.26
C ASP A 595 14.74 34.90 5.35
N ASP A 596 14.19 33.86 6.01
CA ASP A 596 14.90 33.01 6.97
C ASP A 596 15.71 31.89 6.27
N PRO A 597 17.04 31.80 6.46
CA PRO A 597 17.87 30.70 5.97
C PRO A 597 17.39 29.30 6.36
N ALA A 598 16.76 29.13 7.52
CA ALA A 598 16.27 27.83 7.96
C ALA A 598 15.10 27.31 7.10
N SER A 599 14.45 28.19 6.34
CA SER A 599 13.31 27.87 5.46
C SER A 599 13.68 27.63 4.00
N ALA A 600 14.98 27.64 3.68
CA ALA A 600 15.48 27.50 2.31
C ALA A 600 15.07 26.13 1.72
N ASN A 601 14.47 26.14 0.53
CA ASN A 601 14.23 24.92 -0.23
C ASN A 601 15.42 24.59 -1.14
N SER A 602 15.57 23.32 -1.48
CA SER A 602 16.56 22.83 -2.44
C SER A 602 15.88 22.28 -3.69
N PHE A 603 16.39 22.65 -4.85
CA PHE A 603 15.95 22.13 -6.14
C PHE A 603 17.15 21.58 -6.89
N ILE A 604 17.19 20.26 -7.10
CA ILE A 604 18.35 19.54 -7.61
C ILE A 604 17.95 18.69 -8.83
N GLU A 605 18.68 18.82 -9.94
CA GLU A 605 18.52 17.97 -11.12
C GLU A 605 17.09 17.92 -11.70
N ASN A 606 16.26 18.94 -11.46
CA ASN A 606 14.94 19.02 -12.08
C ASN A 606 15.07 19.55 -13.51
N TYR A 607 14.14 19.16 -14.39
CA TYR A 607 14.10 19.79 -15.71
C TYR A 607 13.74 21.29 -15.57
N VAL A 608 12.67 21.61 -14.84
CA VAL A 608 12.43 22.99 -14.38
C VAL A 608 12.16 22.97 -12.87
N ALA A 609 12.98 23.68 -12.09
CA ALA A 609 12.79 23.71 -10.64
C ALA A 609 11.50 24.45 -10.25
N ILE A 610 11.29 25.67 -10.75
CA ILE A 610 10.05 26.41 -10.58
C ILE A 610 9.58 26.95 -11.92
N TYR A 611 8.40 26.53 -12.36
CA TYR A 611 7.73 27.05 -13.54
C TYR A 611 6.54 27.92 -13.14
N GLY A 612 6.43 29.11 -13.74
CA GLY A 612 5.29 30.00 -13.57
C GLY A 612 4.69 30.38 -14.92
N ASN A 613 3.37 30.34 -15.02
CA ASN A 613 2.65 30.81 -16.21
C ASN A 613 1.53 31.77 -15.80
N ALA A 614 1.67 33.03 -16.25
CA ALA A 614 0.86 34.16 -15.82
C ALA A 614 0.78 34.28 -14.28
N ALA A 615 1.82 33.84 -13.58
CA ALA A 615 1.83 33.69 -12.14
C ALA A 615 1.58 35.03 -11.45
N ASN A 616 0.72 35.06 -10.43
CA ASN A 616 0.41 36.27 -9.69
C ASN A 616 0.91 36.18 -8.24
N ARG A 617 1.68 37.17 -7.80
CA ARG A 617 2.27 37.26 -6.45
C ARG A 617 3.09 36.02 -6.07
N LEU A 618 3.97 35.62 -6.99
CA LEU A 618 4.93 34.55 -6.77
C LEU A 618 6.19 35.09 -6.07
N PHE A 619 6.49 34.57 -4.88
CA PHE A 619 7.68 34.93 -4.11
C PHE A 619 8.62 33.72 -4.03
N VAL A 620 9.78 33.83 -4.66
CA VAL A 620 10.85 32.82 -4.62
C VAL A 620 12.02 33.41 -3.83
N LYS A 621 12.13 33.04 -2.56
CA LYS A 621 13.06 33.67 -1.62
C LYS A 621 14.01 32.66 -0.99
N ARG A 622 15.31 32.94 -1.11
CA ARG A 622 16.38 32.23 -0.40
C ARG A 622 16.36 30.71 -0.59
N ASN A 623 16.23 30.26 -1.83
CA ASN A 623 16.32 28.86 -2.21
C ASN A 623 17.66 28.54 -2.88
N GLN A 624 17.99 27.26 -2.94
CA GLN A 624 19.15 26.74 -3.63
C GLN A 624 18.71 25.97 -4.87
N PHE A 625 19.32 26.28 -6.01
CA PHE A 625 19.07 25.64 -7.30
C PHE A 625 20.39 25.07 -7.83
N THR A 626 20.44 23.76 -8.02
CA THR A 626 21.66 23.05 -8.42
C THR A 626 21.36 22.09 -9.57
N GLU A 627 22.16 22.16 -10.63
CA GLU A 627 22.11 21.19 -11.75
C GLU A 627 20.74 21.05 -12.44
N ASN A 628 19.89 22.08 -12.37
CA ASN A 628 18.60 22.07 -13.06
C ASN A 628 18.78 22.46 -14.54
N THR A 629 17.85 22.09 -15.43
CA THR A 629 17.88 22.71 -16.78
C THR A 629 17.49 24.19 -16.65
N PHE A 630 16.37 24.47 -15.98
CA PHE A 630 15.96 25.83 -15.63
C PHE A 630 15.73 25.96 -14.13
N GLY A 631 16.33 26.96 -13.49
CA GLY A 631 16.07 27.29 -12.08
C GLY A 631 14.66 27.85 -11.89
N VAL A 632 14.44 29.08 -12.35
CA VAL A 632 13.12 29.72 -12.35
C VAL A 632 12.72 30.11 -13.76
N ALA A 633 11.65 29.52 -14.30
CA ALA A 633 11.12 29.84 -15.63
C ALA A 633 9.73 30.47 -15.54
N LEU A 634 9.59 31.73 -15.94
CA LEU A 634 8.33 32.50 -15.83
C LEU A 634 7.86 32.98 -17.21
N HIS A 635 6.68 32.54 -17.59
CA HIS A 635 6.10 32.74 -18.91
C HIS A 635 4.79 33.54 -18.81
N GLY A 636 4.58 34.44 -19.75
CA GLY A 636 3.38 35.28 -19.81
C GLY A 636 3.31 36.33 -18.70
N GLU A 637 2.30 37.19 -18.77
CA GLU A 637 2.18 38.36 -17.90
C GLU A 637 2.05 37.98 -16.42
N SER A 638 3.14 38.17 -15.68
CA SER A 638 3.29 37.67 -14.30
C SER A 638 3.59 38.82 -13.32
N GLN A 639 3.37 38.57 -12.04
CA GLN A 639 3.82 39.39 -10.92
C GLN A 639 4.64 38.53 -9.97
N TYR A 640 5.95 38.78 -9.89
CA TYR A 640 6.88 37.97 -9.09
C TYR A 640 7.99 38.76 -8.41
N GLU A 641 8.54 38.15 -7.36
CA GLU A 641 9.81 38.52 -6.73
C GLU A 641 10.70 37.28 -6.59
N VAL A 642 11.84 37.27 -7.29
CA VAL A 642 12.87 36.24 -7.18
C VAL A 642 14.07 36.84 -6.47
N SER A 643 14.28 36.49 -5.20
CA SER A 643 15.31 37.16 -4.40
C SER A 643 16.10 36.28 -3.43
N SER A 644 17.35 36.68 -3.19
CA SER A 644 18.25 36.01 -2.24
C SER A 644 18.55 34.54 -2.56
N ASN A 645 18.30 34.08 -3.79
CA ASN A 645 18.51 32.70 -4.20
C ASN A 645 19.95 32.47 -4.69
N THR A 646 20.40 31.22 -4.58
CA THR A 646 21.67 30.76 -5.16
C THR A 646 21.38 29.78 -6.29
N PHE A 647 21.86 30.10 -7.48
CA PHE A 647 21.80 29.24 -8.65
C PHE A 647 23.20 28.76 -8.99
N SER A 648 23.33 27.47 -9.26
CA SER A 648 24.61 26.87 -9.64
C SER A 648 24.42 25.70 -10.60
N GLN A 649 25.33 25.59 -11.56
CA GLN A 649 25.44 24.48 -12.50
C GLN A 649 24.17 24.19 -13.32
N SER A 650 23.23 25.13 -13.37
CA SER A 650 22.03 25.02 -14.20
C SER A 650 22.32 25.49 -15.62
N THR A 651 21.47 25.10 -16.58
CA THR A 651 21.58 25.67 -17.94
C THR A 651 21.19 27.15 -17.89
N ALA A 652 20.01 27.49 -17.37
CA ALA A 652 19.65 28.88 -17.10
C ALA A 652 19.12 29.04 -15.67
N ALA A 653 19.70 29.97 -14.91
CA ALA A 653 19.23 30.27 -13.56
C ALA A 653 17.82 30.88 -13.59
N ILE A 654 17.62 31.94 -14.37
CA ILE A 654 16.32 32.59 -14.53
C ILE A 654 15.98 32.72 -16.02
N HIS A 655 14.84 32.17 -16.42
CA HIS A 655 14.28 32.27 -17.76
C HIS A 655 12.96 33.05 -17.74
N LEU A 656 12.89 34.16 -18.48
CA LEU A 656 11.72 35.04 -18.51
C LEU A 656 11.20 35.18 -19.94
N VAL A 657 9.92 34.89 -20.17
CA VAL A 657 9.29 34.97 -21.48
C VAL A 657 8.03 35.83 -21.40
N GLN A 658 8.03 36.98 -22.08
CA GLN A 658 6.87 37.87 -22.17
C GLN A 658 6.23 38.22 -20.82
N THR A 659 7.03 38.52 -19.78
CA THR A 659 6.47 38.75 -18.43
C THR A 659 5.72 40.08 -18.28
N GLY A 660 5.61 40.86 -19.36
CA GLY A 660 4.73 42.02 -19.44
C GLY A 660 5.29 43.26 -18.76
N GLN A 661 4.39 44.10 -18.24
CA GLN A 661 4.69 45.43 -17.69
C GLN A 661 4.41 45.56 -16.17
N LYS A 662 3.88 44.50 -15.54
CA LYS A 662 3.65 44.47 -14.09
C LYS A 662 4.98 44.58 -13.34
N PHE A 663 4.95 45.15 -12.14
CA PHE A 663 6.16 45.31 -11.33
C PHE A 663 6.74 43.93 -10.95
N ASN A 664 7.86 43.58 -11.58
CA ASN A 664 8.53 42.30 -11.48
C ASN A 664 9.96 42.52 -10.99
N ARG A 665 10.37 41.80 -9.95
CA ARG A 665 11.65 42.07 -9.28
C ARG A 665 12.53 40.84 -9.21
N VAL A 666 13.77 40.99 -9.63
CA VAL A 666 14.84 40.01 -9.42
C VAL A 666 15.93 40.68 -8.58
N ASN A 667 16.16 40.22 -7.35
CA ASN A 667 17.02 40.98 -6.42
C ASN A 667 17.93 40.11 -5.55
N CYS A 668 19.21 40.46 -5.41
CA CYS A 668 20.15 39.76 -4.53
C CYS A 668 20.34 38.27 -4.83
N ASN A 669 20.33 37.82 -6.09
CA ASN A 669 20.62 36.42 -6.40
C ASN A 669 22.08 36.24 -6.84
N THR A 670 22.63 35.07 -6.54
CA THR A 670 23.95 34.63 -7.00
C THR A 670 23.77 33.61 -8.11
N HIS A 671 24.52 33.78 -9.21
CA HIS A 671 24.41 32.96 -10.42
C HIS A 671 25.76 32.32 -10.76
N GLN A 672 25.80 30.99 -10.86
CA GLN A 672 26.99 30.19 -11.18
C GLN A 672 26.65 29.15 -12.25
N ASP A 673 25.96 29.60 -13.28
CA ASP A 673 25.26 28.81 -14.29
C ASP A 673 25.80 29.11 -15.70
N VAL A 674 25.28 28.41 -16.72
CA VAL A 674 25.63 28.76 -18.10
C VAL A 674 25.04 30.13 -18.46
N PHE A 675 23.74 30.32 -18.23
CA PHE A 675 23.03 31.60 -18.39
C PHE A 675 22.53 32.11 -17.03
N GLY A 676 22.95 33.30 -16.61
CA GLY A 676 22.40 33.95 -15.40
C GLY A 676 20.94 34.35 -15.59
N MET A 677 20.67 35.20 -16.59
CA MET A 677 19.31 35.58 -16.97
C MET A 677 19.12 35.42 -18.47
N TYR A 678 18.13 34.62 -18.86
CA TYR A 678 17.74 34.38 -20.25
C TYR A 678 16.35 35.00 -20.48
N ILE A 679 16.29 36.09 -21.23
CA ILE A 679 15.11 36.96 -21.29
C ILE A 679 14.62 37.07 -22.74
N THR A 680 13.39 36.67 -22.96
CA THR A 680 12.78 36.55 -24.29
C THR A 680 11.52 37.43 -24.39
N GLY A 681 11.45 38.25 -25.44
CA GLY A 681 10.28 39.10 -25.73
C GLY A 681 10.06 40.28 -24.75
N GLY A 682 8.80 40.67 -24.56
CA GLY A 682 8.42 41.88 -23.81
C GLY A 682 8.44 41.71 -22.28
N ASN A 683 9.46 42.24 -21.61
CA ASN A 683 9.66 42.13 -20.15
C ASN A 683 9.83 43.51 -19.49
N ARG A 684 9.08 44.53 -19.95
CA ARG A 684 9.18 45.93 -19.48
C ARG A 684 8.64 46.15 -18.05
N GLY A 685 8.28 45.11 -17.33
CA GLY A 685 7.97 45.17 -15.92
C GLY A 685 9.16 44.82 -15.03
N LEU A 686 10.23 44.27 -15.62
CA LEU A 686 11.38 43.72 -14.93
C LEU A 686 12.34 44.81 -14.44
N GLU A 687 12.68 44.73 -13.16
CA GLU A 687 13.83 45.36 -12.53
C GLU A 687 14.72 44.27 -11.92
N PHE A 688 16.00 44.23 -12.30
CA PHE A 688 16.96 43.32 -11.68
C PHE A 688 18.12 44.07 -11.02
N VAL A 689 18.32 43.82 -9.73
CA VAL A 689 19.20 44.62 -8.87
C VAL A 689 20.02 43.72 -7.96
N ARG A 690 21.25 44.09 -7.64
CA ARG A 690 22.18 43.38 -6.75
C ARG A 690 22.36 41.91 -7.16
N GLN A 691 22.37 41.63 -8.45
CA GLN A 691 22.74 40.31 -8.95
C GLN A 691 24.26 40.13 -8.85
N ASP A 692 24.70 38.93 -8.45
CA ASP A 692 26.11 38.53 -8.43
C ASP A 692 26.31 37.42 -9.46
N PHE A 693 26.85 37.79 -10.63
CA PHE A 693 27.06 36.88 -11.74
C PHE A 693 28.48 36.32 -11.75
N SER A 694 28.55 35.00 -11.85
CA SER A 694 29.74 34.22 -12.19
C SER A 694 29.33 33.16 -13.23
N THR A 695 28.72 33.62 -14.31
CA THR A 695 28.13 32.77 -15.37
C THR A 695 28.91 32.84 -16.67
N TYR A 696 28.57 32.04 -17.68
CA TYR A 696 29.17 32.20 -19.02
C TYR A 696 28.49 33.34 -19.80
N TYR A 697 27.18 33.51 -19.62
CA TYR A 697 26.40 34.63 -20.13
C TYR A 697 25.56 35.23 -19.00
N ASP A 698 25.91 36.42 -18.54
CA ASP A 698 25.24 37.07 -17.40
C ASP A 698 23.77 37.38 -17.69
N VAL A 699 23.52 38.08 -18.81
CA VAL A 699 22.18 38.42 -19.29
C VAL A 699 22.17 38.23 -20.80
N VAL A 700 21.14 37.56 -21.30
CA VAL A 700 20.91 37.38 -22.73
C VAL A 700 19.51 37.86 -23.07
N LEU A 701 19.42 38.77 -24.04
CA LEU A 701 18.16 39.28 -24.57
C LEU A 701 17.86 38.67 -25.94
N ILE A 702 16.70 38.04 -26.07
CA ILE A 702 16.25 37.42 -27.32
C ILE A 702 14.91 37.99 -27.76
N ASN A 703 14.79 38.23 -29.06
CA ASN A 703 13.55 38.65 -29.69
C ASN A 703 12.62 37.44 -29.89
N GLU A 704 11.32 37.65 -29.69
CA GLU A 704 10.30 36.64 -29.97
C GLU A 704 9.23 37.25 -30.87
N GLY A 705 9.11 36.73 -32.10
CA GLY A 705 8.19 37.28 -33.09
C GLY A 705 8.48 38.75 -33.41
N ALA A 706 7.47 39.62 -33.24
CA ALA A 706 7.57 41.05 -33.52
C ALA A 706 8.01 41.90 -32.31
N ASP A 707 8.12 41.30 -31.12
CA ASP A 707 8.53 42.00 -29.91
C ASP A 707 10.04 41.80 -29.65
N PRO A 708 10.85 42.86 -29.72
CA PRO A 708 12.24 42.77 -29.32
C PRO A 708 12.34 42.41 -27.84
N GLY A 709 13.40 41.70 -27.43
CA GLY A 709 13.76 41.55 -26.03
C GLY A 709 13.92 42.93 -25.39
N ARG A 710 12.91 43.42 -24.66
CA ARG A 710 12.86 44.81 -24.13
C ARG A 710 12.82 44.80 -22.62
N LEU A 711 13.79 45.49 -22.03
CA LEU A 711 13.86 45.81 -20.61
C LEU A 711 13.49 47.28 -20.37
N THR A 712 13.13 47.59 -19.12
CA THR A 712 13.01 48.99 -18.69
C THR A 712 14.39 49.62 -18.52
N ASN A 713 14.41 50.94 -18.35
CA ASN A 713 15.63 51.65 -18.01
C ASN A 713 16.18 51.19 -16.63
N GLN A 714 17.33 50.50 -16.61
CA GLN A 714 17.97 49.97 -15.39
C GLN A 714 18.89 51.00 -14.70
N GLY A 715 18.41 52.24 -14.54
CA GLY A 715 19.14 53.36 -13.92
C GLY A 715 19.61 54.43 -14.90
N VAL A 716 20.46 55.35 -14.44
CA VAL A 716 21.03 56.42 -15.27
C VAL A 716 22.54 56.50 -15.10
N SER A 717 23.26 57.13 -16.03
CA SER A 717 24.72 57.33 -15.91
C SER A 717 25.06 57.99 -14.56
N GLY A 718 25.99 57.41 -13.80
CA GLY A 718 26.37 57.84 -12.44
C GLY A 718 25.43 57.39 -11.30
N ARG A 719 24.29 56.76 -11.62
CA ARG A 719 23.35 56.09 -10.70
C ARG A 719 22.81 54.81 -11.34
N ALA A 720 23.71 53.96 -11.83
CA ALA A 720 23.34 52.67 -12.40
C ALA A 720 22.81 51.74 -11.31
N ILE A 721 21.88 50.86 -11.67
CA ILE A 721 21.44 49.78 -10.78
C ILE A 721 22.62 48.85 -10.51
N TRP A 722 22.84 48.53 -9.24
CA TRP A 722 24.05 47.86 -8.77
C TRP A 722 23.99 46.36 -9.12
N ASN A 723 24.78 45.88 -10.07
CA ASN A 723 24.92 44.46 -10.40
C ASN A 723 26.41 44.14 -10.60
N TYR A 724 26.86 42.97 -10.14
CA TYR A 724 28.22 42.48 -10.35
C TYR A 724 28.21 41.52 -11.54
N PHE A 725 28.69 42.00 -12.69
CA PHE A 725 28.82 41.22 -13.92
C PHE A 725 30.14 40.46 -13.94
N SER A 726 30.16 39.30 -14.60
CA SER A 726 31.32 38.43 -14.75
C SER A 726 32.43 39.12 -15.56
N ASP A 727 33.68 38.96 -15.14
CA ASP A 727 34.83 39.45 -15.89
C ASP A 727 35.16 38.51 -17.07
N HIS A 728 34.65 38.87 -18.25
CA HIS A 728 34.84 38.11 -19.49
C HIS A 728 35.82 38.79 -20.45
N SER A 729 36.99 39.23 -19.96
CA SER A 729 38.03 39.93 -20.74
C SER A 729 38.61 39.18 -21.97
N ALA A 730 37.94 38.14 -22.50
CA ALA A 730 38.29 37.41 -23.71
C ALA A 730 37.11 37.14 -24.68
N ASN A 731 35.84 37.47 -24.37
CA ASN A 731 34.69 37.19 -25.24
C ASN A 731 33.92 38.48 -25.56
N VAL A 732 34.00 38.93 -26.81
CA VAL A 732 33.38 40.17 -27.30
C VAL A 732 31.94 39.90 -27.73
N GLY A 733 30.98 40.45 -26.99
CA GLY A 733 29.57 40.53 -27.38
C GLY A 733 28.62 40.50 -26.18
N ASN A 734 28.57 41.57 -25.38
CA ASN A 734 27.79 41.63 -24.14
C ASN A 734 26.75 42.77 -24.18
N ILE A 735 25.53 42.44 -24.61
CA ILE A 735 24.20 42.72 -24.00
C ILE A 735 23.28 41.59 -24.47
#